data_AF-A0A7G9NYX1-F1
#
_entry.id   AF-A0A7G9NYX1-F1
#
_cell.length_a   1.000
_cell.length_b   1.000
_cell.length_c   1.000
_cell.angle_alpha   90.00
_cell.angle_beta   90.00
_cell.angle_gamma   90.00
#
_symmetry.space_group_name_H-M   'P 1'
#
loop_
_entity.id
_entity.type
_entity.pdbx_description
1 polymer ?
#
loop_
_entity_poly.entity_id
_entity_poly.type
_entity_poly.pdbx_seq_one_letter_code
_entity_poly.pdbx_strand_id
1 'polypeptide(L)'
;MPIQKMVIVGLLGVIVVVLAAGGVRAADIGSTTYSSDTTLNDGDTWSTGTVTINSTIVVDIPNAATVTFDQGANATMDGDGIFRVQVGGTFVHDGPNASGDNILIRDTITFDNLGTFEFANGGDVNLASTTQFVNTGLLWKSGSTGTSGDPSYIFGSGTDVFMNTGTIQVDAGILNISRGVSTGGTFDVNAGRLEFEGVWTELTGVADIAGGVITFGNDNPAGTSGGRFIAGSATTVVNISGDGIDWFGTELDTNGNTISQEGILHIRTNTDTRSLTGAGTFLNASAGTIDWSQGDIDVAASTTFSNEGTLEVQSGDVKTISGTGVFENASGGVTNINSGSAITANNTFVNHGTVNAVDGSVRFEGTSGFHNDTDGTLNLQNGVSLTIDDSDLINDGVTNYADNGHKTLTGNAAFVNNGSFLHSQSGGNDNLQGQGTGGFVNNGLFEFQGDGDFDMSSSDYTFTNNGTFRRSGGTGDTTFVFRNGNFINAAGGVVEATNSKIVIALNNSVSDAGSTWTANGGHIQIGGSWTGVFNGSGSGSNFVFVGNNGNGTVGKNDLIVGAAGVTTNISGNGFHLRAENIDTAGNTFTNTGVFHFSTNDAKSITGGGTFQNTGAGQMDLITAVLTLDATDLTNAATFTIAGAVTLDGTGELINAAGGTLIWDTPSADSNFILDAAIRNQATLNLTGGSNHILEGTGTFENTATGTINWNGAGNLTLNNDLTNNGTFNYNENGTNLGLAGSASFINNGAFNHNNTGGGDNLDMSLTGGFINNGLYDFTNNGDVQLPDSFTFTNNGTVRKSAGEGNESLFFHFGGGSGVGGTFDNQGTVEVLDGQLQFQAASGTQFDDIVVTQVSGSTLTGGTWIVDATADGSAELDLQPANPGITTLGAGAKVKLIGSGSVFSQINGLTTVDGSFYVNGTRSFNLAGGFTVSATGVLGGDGTFVGDANIAGILAPGDEGATGILNFESVVDLTNGTFQIDINGTTVGSEYDQLAFTGAGPHTLTLSNTALQIALGFAPTNGDVFVIVDGFDTQTGIFNGLADGTTFAVSGTNFRIDYNLSDITLTVVQAIPEPATISLLALGALGLIRRRN
;
A
#
# COMPACT_ATOMS: atom_id res chain seq x y z
N MET A 1 -29.08 -69.42 35.78
CA MET A 1 -30.50 -69.65 36.11
C MET A 1 -31.24 -70.01 34.83
N PRO A 2 -31.69 -71.27 34.65
CA PRO A 2 -32.22 -71.77 33.37
C PRO A 2 -33.64 -72.34 33.46
N ILE A 3 -34.35 -72.41 32.33
CA ILE A 3 -35.51 -73.32 32.11
C ILE A 3 -35.34 -73.87 30.67
N GLN A 4 -34.75 -75.05 30.49
CA GLN A 4 -35.36 -76.40 30.39
C GLN A 4 -36.12 -76.69 29.07
N LYS A 5 -35.53 -77.55 28.22
CA LYS A 5 -36.13 -78.85 27.85
C LYS A 5 -35.09 -79.83 27.28
N MET A 6 -35.09 -81.01 27.87
CA MET A 6 -34.25 -82.19 27.65
C MET A 6 -35.19 -83.39 27.54
N VAL A 7 -35.04 -84.26 26.53
CA VAL A 7 -35.37 -85.71 26.49
C VAL A 7 -34.66 -86.27 25.24
N ILE A 8 -33.54 -87.01 25.29
CA ILE A 8 -33.29 -88.45 25.58
C ILE A 8 -33.99 -89.47 24.65
N VAL A 9 -33.19 -90.05 23.76
CA VAL A 9 -32.98 -91.48 23.37
C VAL A 9 -34.17 -92.45 23.26
N GLY A 10 -34.23 -93.13 22.10
CA GLY A 10 -34.92 -94.42 21.91
C GLY A 10 -34.51 -95.13 20.61
N LEU A 11 -33.61 -96.11 20.74
CA LEU A 11 -33.19 -97.11 19.74
C LEU A 11 -34.36 -97.83 19.02
N LEU A 12 -34.18 -98.18 17.74
CA LEU A 12 -34.33 -99.57 17.20
C LEU A 12 -34.04 -99.59 15.70
N GLY A 13 -33.11 -100.47 15.30
CA GLY A 13 -32.48 -100.46 13.98
C GLY A 13 -33.26 -101.11 12.85
N VAL A 14 -32.74 -100.90 11.65
CA VAL A 14 -32.85 -101.84 10.53
C VAL A 14 -31.46 -101.95 9.92
N ILE A 15 -30.87 -103.13 10.13
CA ILE A 15 -29.75 -103.65 9.36
C ILE A 15 -30.23 -103.82 7.92
N VAL A 16 -29.65 -103.07 6.99
CA VAL A 16 -29.61 -103.48 5.58
C VAL A 16 -28.17 -103.86 5.29
N VAL A 17 -27.93 -105.17 5.31
CA VAL A 17 -26.72 -105.77 4.73
C VAL A 17 -26.80 -105.55 3.23
N VAL A 18 -25.96 -104.65 2.71
CA VAL A 18 -25.51 -104.73 1.31
C VAL A 18 -24.18 -105.45 1.36
N LEU A 19 -24.13 -106.62 0.72
CA LEU A 19 -22.90 -107.37 0.51
C LEU A 19 -21.93 -106.52 -0.34
N ALA A 20 -20.83 -106.07 0.24
CA ALA A 20 -19.66 -105.62 -0.53
C ALA A 20 -18.77 -106.85 -0.80
N ALA A 21 -18.61 -107.15 -2.09
CA ALA A 21 -17.75 -108.20 -2.60
C ALA A 21 -16.27 -107.81 -2.46
N GLY A 22 -15.42 -108.79 -2.10
CA GLY A 22 -13.98 -108.84 -2.38
C GLY A 22 -13.13 -107.62 -2.04
N GLY A 23 -12.61 -107.56 -0.81
CA GLY A 23 -11.57 -106.60 -0.43
C GLY A 23 -10.28 -106.81 -1.23
N VAL A 24 -9.96 -105.85 -2.08
CA VAL A 24 -8.60 -105.61 -2.60
C VAL A 24 -7.82 -104.97 -1.45
N ARG A 25 -6.65 -105.52 -1.11
CA ARG A 25 -5.77 -104.95 -0.09
C ARG A 25 -5.22 -103.63 -0.63
N ALA A 26 -5.26 -102.57 0.17
CA ALA A 26 -4.48 -101.35 -0.03
C ALA A 26 -3.06 -101.70 -0.47
N ALA A 27 -2.64 -101.16 -1.62
CA ALA A 27 -1.30 -101.30 -2.15
C ALA A 27 -0.44 -100.09 -1.73
N ASP A 28 0.81 -100.36 -1.36
CA ASP A 28 1.81 -99.31 -1.26
C ASP A 28 2.32 -98.99 -2.67
N ILE A 29 2.11 -97.76 -3.12
CA ILE A 29 2.50 -97.32 -4.48
C ILE A 29 3.99 -96.97 -4.57
N GLY A 30 4.68 -96.87 -3.44
CA GLY A 30 6.11 -96.54 -3.36
C GLY A 30 7.01 -97.49 -4.17
N SER A 31 8.07 -96.95 -4.78
CA SER A 31 9.01 -97.70 -5.65
C SER A 31 8.39 -98.32 -6.91
N THR A 32 7.23 -97.82 -7.36
CA THR A 32 6.53 -98.30 -8.57
C THR A 32 6.86 -97.44 -9.79
N THR A 33 7.11 -98.09 -10.93
CA THR A 33 7.17 -97.42 -12.25
C THR A 33 5.90 -97.70 -13.04
N TYR A 34 5.14 -96.66 -13.35
CA TYR A 34 3.92 -96.73 -14.16
C TYR A 34 4.26 -96.51 -15.64
N SER A 35 4.04 -97.55 -16.45
CA SER A 35 4.27 -97.52 -17.90
C SER A 35 2.98 -97.59 -18.74
N SER A 36 1.83 -97.52 -18.10
CA SER A 36 0.48 -97.49 -18.69
C SER A 36 -0.47 -96.75 -17.76
N ASP A 37 -1.53 -96.14 -18.30
CA ASP A 37 -2.54 -95.45 -17.50
C ASP A 37 -3.05 -96.35 -16.38
N THR A 38 -3.09 -95.84 -15.15
CA THR A 38 -3.42 -96.62 -13.96
C THR A 38 -4.36 -95.83 -13.05
N THR A 39 -5.39 -96.50 -12.53
CA THR A 39 -6.28 -95.95 -11.51
C THR A 39 -5.95 -96.61 -10.16
N LEU A 40 -5.64 -95.79 -9.16
CA LEU A 40 -5.38 -96.23 -7.79
C LEU A 40 -6.70 -96.58 -7.07
N ASN A 41 -6.62 -97.40 -6.03
CA ASN A 41 -7.78 -97.82 -5.26
C ASN A 41 -7.93 -97.00 -3.97
N ASP A 42 -9.15 -96.99 -3.43
CA ASP A 42 -9.40 -96.43 -2.11
C ASP A 42 -8.58 -97.17 -1.03
N GLY A 43 -7.87 -96.39 -0.21
CA GLY A 43 -7.01 -96.88 0.87
C GLY A 43 -5.59 -97.23 0.45
N ASP A 44 -5.19 -97.08 -0.81
CA ASP A 44 -3.79 -97.21 -1.22
C ASP A 44 -2.91 -96.21 -0.43
N THR A 45 -1.66 -96.59 -0.14
CA THR A 45 -0.73 -95.75 0.64
C THR A 45 0.55 -95.48 -0.14
N TRP A 46 1.29 -94.45 0.26
CA TRP A 46 2.66 -94.20 -0.20
C TRP A 46 3.56 -94.08 1.01
N SER A 47 4.30 -95.15 1.30
CA SER A 47 5.08 -95.21 2.54
C SER A 47 6.49 -94.63 2.38
N THR A 48 7.20 -94.98 1.30
CA THR A 48 8.59 -94.59 1.01
C THR A 48 8.92 -94.79 -0.49
N GLY A 49 10.09 -94.31 -0.94
CA GLY A 49 10.64 -94.65 -2.26
C GLY A 49 10.05 -93.83 -3.41
N THR A 50 10.49 -94.16 -4.64
CA THR A 50 10.21 -93.35 -5.83
C THR A 50 8.99 -93.85 -6.60
N VAL A 51 8.00 -92.99 -6.84
CA VAL A 51 6.94 -93.22 -7.83
C VAL A 51 7.42 -92.64 -9.16
N THR A 52 7.65 -93.48 -10.17
CA THR A 52 8.06 -93.02 -11.52
C THR A 52 6.89 -93.14 -12.49
N ILE A 53 6.51 -92.06 -13.16
CA ILE A 53 5.44 -92.06 -14.17
C ILE A 53 6.06 -91.73 -15.53
N ASN A 54 6.02 -92.69 -16.45
CA ASN A 54 6.58 -92.51 -17.79
C ASN A 54 5.79 -91.51 -18.64
N SER A 55 6.44 -91.01 -19.67
CA SER A 55 5.88 -90.11 -20.68
C SER A 55 4.50 -90.53 -21.14
N THR A 56 3.58 -89.57 -21.21
CA THR A 56 2.18 -89.73 -21.66
C THR A 56 1.29 -90.59 -20.78
N ILE A 57 1.80 -91.11 -19.64
CA ILE A 57 1.03 -91.93 -18.70
C ILE A 57 0.33 -91.08 -17.66
N VAL A 58 -0.91 -91.45 -17.33
CA VAL A 58 -1.70 -90.87 -16.23
C VAL A 58 -1.89 -91.88 -15.11
N VAL A 59 -1.58 -91.49 -13.87
CA VAL A 59 -1.95 -92.21 -12.65
C VAL A 59 -3.05 -91.44 -11.94
N ASP A 60 -4.25 -92.01 -11.87
CA ASP A 60 -5.46 -91.36 -11.34
C ASP A 60 -5.83 -91.86 -9.94
N ILE A 61 -6.16 -90.95 -9.03
CA ILE A 61 -6.96 -91.22 -7.82
C ILE A 61 -8.42 -90.92 -8.18
N PRO A 62 -9.30 -91.94 -8.30
CA PRO A 62 -10.66 -91.74 -8.78
C PRO A 62 -11.59 -91.15 -7.72
N ASN A 63 -12.80 -90.78 -8.15
CA ASN A 63 -13.87 -90.33 -7.24
C ASN A 63 -14.10 -91.32 -6.07
N ALA A 64 -14.20 -90.78 -4.86
CA ALA A 64 -14.38 -91.47 -3.58
C ALA A 64 -13.22 -92.38 -3.14
N ALA A 65 -12.06 -92.33 -3.82
CA ALA A 65 -10.85 -93.00 -3.35
C ALA A 65 -9.96 -92.03 -2.58
N THR A 66 -9.40 -92.51 -1.47
CA THR A 66 -8.37 -91.80 -0.68
C THR A 66 -7.04 -92.52 -0.81
N VAL A 67 -5.99 -91.81 -1.20
CA VAL A 67 -4.60 -92.28 -1.15
C VAL A 67 -3.82 -91.47 -0.13
N THR A 68 -3.11 -92.14 0.79
CA THR A 68 -2.44 -91.48 1.90
C THR A 68 -0.93 -91.65 1.83
N PHE A 69 -0.18 -90.55 1.89
CA PHE A 69 1.23 -90.55 2.23
C PHE A 69 1.34 -90.44 3.77
N ASP A 70 1.67 -91.55 4.44
CA ASP A 70 1.43 -91.76 5.88
C ASP A 70 2.70 -91.98 6.73
N GLN A 71 3.90 -91.63 6.24
CA GLN A 71 5.18 -91.99 6.88
C GLN A 71 6.19 -90.84 6.95
N GLY A 72 6.99 -90.82 8.02
CA GLY A 72 8.04 -89.82 8.25
C GLY A 72 9.36 -90.04 7.48
N ALA A 73 9.31 -90.49 6.22
CA ALA A 73 10.49 -90.58 5.34
C ALA A 73 10.25 -89.91 3.97
N ASN A 74 11.24 -89.14 3.49
CA ASN A 74 11.12 -88.37 2.26
C ASN A 74 10.82 -89.30 1.08
N ALA A 75 9.91 -88.90 0.22
CA ALA A 75 9.54 -89.65 -0.96
C ALA A 75 9.77 -88.83 -2.23
N THR A 76 9.85 -89.51 -3.38
CA THR A 76 10.12 -88.84 -4.66
C THR A 76 9.10 -89.26 -5.70
N MET A 77 8.51 -88.28 -6.38
CA MET A 77 7.73 -88.48 -7.59
C MET A 77 8.58 -88.03 -8.80
N ASP A 78 8.71 -88.89 -9.80
CA ASP A 78 9.70 -88.76 -10.89
C ASP A 78 9.10 -89.08 -12.26
N GLY A 79 9.74 -88.58 -13.33
CA GLY A 79 9.37 -88.84 -14.72
C GLY A 79 8.67 -87.67 -15.43
N ASP A 80 7.89 -87.99 -16.46
CA ASP A 80 7.30 -87.02 -17.41
C ASP A 80 5.82 -87.29 -17.73
N GLY A 81 5.13 -88.04 -16.86
CA GLY A 81 3.68 -88.27 -16.91
C GLY A 81 2.87 -87.35 -15.99
N ILE A 82 1.63 -87.75 -15.70
CA ILE A 82 0.68 -87.00 -14.86
C ILE A 82 0.26 -87.86 -13.67
N PHE A 83 0.38 -87.32 -12.45
CA PHE A 83 -0.28 -87.86 -11.26
C PHE A 83 -1.51 -87.00 -10.97
N ARG A 84 -2.72 -87.55 -11.15
CA ARG A 84 -3.97 -86.80 -11.09
C ARG A 84 -4.84 -87.25 -9.92
N VAL A 85 -5.31 -86.28 -9.14
CA VAL A 85 -6.42 -86.47 -8.20
C VAL A 85 -7.70 -86.07 -8.91
N GLN A 86 -8.60 -87.01 -9.22
CA GLN A 86 -9.84 -86.69 -9.92
C GLN A 86 -10.85 -86.01 -8.99
N VAL A 87 -11.87 -85.35 -9.57
CA VAL A 87 -12.99 -84.77 -8.81
C VAL A 87 -13.61 -85.83 -7.88
N GLY A 88 -13.63 -85.52 -6.59
CA GLY A 88 -14.13 -86.40 -5.53
C GLY A 88 -13.14 -87.45 -5.00
N GLY A 89 -11.94 -87.54 -5.56
CA GLY A 89 -10.81 -88.28 -4.99
C GLY A 89 -10.00 -87.42 -4.00
N THR A 90 -9.24 -88.06 -3.11
CA THR A 90 -8.44 -87.39 -2.09
C THR A 90 -7.01 -87.95 -2.04
N PHE A 91 -6.02 -87.07 -2.07
CA PHE A 91 -4.65 -87.37 -1.70
C PHE A 91 -4.35 -86.72 -0.35
N VAL A 92 -4.01 -87.52 0.67
CA VAL A 92 -3.72 -87.03 2.02
C VAL A 92 -2.21 -87.11 2.27
N HIS A 93 -1.60 -85.97 2.57
CA HIS A 93 -0.26 -85.83 3.09
C HIS A 93 -0.32 -85.82 4.62
N ASP A 94 -0.21 -87.00 5.22
CA ASP A 94 -0.31 -87.24 6.66
C ASP A 94 1.07 -87.53 7.29
N GLY A 95 2.01 -86.59 7.14
CA GLY A 95 3.37 -86.71 7.69
C GLY A 95 3.42 -86.46 9.21
N PRO A 96 3.75 -87.44 10.07
CA PRO A 96 3.53 -87.33 11.52
C PRO A 96 4.61 -86.57 12.32
N ASN A 97 5.33 -85.60 11.73
CA ASN A 97 6.41 -84.73 12.28
C ASN A 97 7.87 -85.17 12.00
N ALA A 98 8.65 -84.22 11.46
CA ALA A 98 10.10 -83.99 11.51
C ALA A 98 10.97 -84.39 10.28
N SER A 99 11.59 -83.37 9.65
CA SER A 99 12.79 -83.38 8.76
C SER A 99 12.87 -84.47 7.67
N GLY A 100 11.73 -85.05 7.34
CA GLY A 100 11.72 -86.36 6.70
C GLY A 100 10.38 -86.73 6.10
N ASP A 101 9.38 -85.88 6.03
CA ASP A 101 8.06 -86.17 5.48
C ASP A 101 7.80 -85.41 4.17
N ASN A 102 8.86 -85.10 3.44
CA ASN A 102 8.79 -84.24 2.26
C ASN A 102 8.56 -85.08 1.01
N ILE A 103 7.67 -84.59 0.15
CA ILE A 103 7.45 -85.10 -1.20
C ILE A 103 8.31 -84.26 -2.16
N LEU A 104 9.36 -84.86 -2.71
CA LEU A 104 10.12 -84.27 -3.81
C LEU A 104 9.46 -84.64 -5.15
N ILE A 105 8.91 -83.66 -5.84
CA ILE A 105 8.41 -83.81 -7.20
C ILE A 105 9.49 -83.27 -8.15
N ARG A 106 9.99 -84.11 -9.06
CA ARG A 106 11.08 -83.72 -9.97
C ARG A 106 10.86 -84.18 -11.41
N ASP A 107 11.82 -83.87 -12.27
CA ASP A 107 11.78 -83.99 -13.74
C ASP A 107 10.66 -83.12 -14.35
N THR A 108 9.90 -83.60 -15.35
CA THR A 108 8.85 -82.81 -16.02
C THR A 108 7.45 -83.30 -15.67
N ILE A 109 7.30 -83.92 -14.51
CA ILE A 109 6.02 -84.48 -14.09
C ILE A 109 5.01 -83.38 -13.74
N THR A 110 3.73 -83.65 -14.01
CA THR A 110 2.61 -82.81 -13.58
C THR A 110 1.83 -83.48 -12.46
N PHE A 111 1.76 -82.83 -11.31
CA PHE A 111 0.79 -83.16 -10.28
C PHE A 111 -0.49 -82.37 -10.54
N ASP A 112 -1.60 -83.04 -10.86
CA ASP A 112 -2.86 -82.43 -11.33
C ASP A 112 -3.99 -82.69 -10.31
N ASN A 113 -4.23 -81.74 -9.40
CA ASN A 113 -5.26 -81.83 -8.37
C ASN A 113 -6.60 -81.25 -8.85
N LEU A 114 -7.53 -82.11 -9.27
CA LEU A 114 -8.94 -81.78 -9.53
C LEU A 114 -9.85 -82.13 -8.33
N GLY A 115 -9.34 -82.92 -7.36
CA GLY A 115 -10.05 -83.43 -6.19
C GLY A 115 -9.67 -82.70 -4.92
N THR A 116 -9.24 -83.43 -3.89
CA THR A 116 -8.69 -82.86 -2.64
C THR A 116 -7.23 -83.27 -2.46
N PHE A 117 -6.34 -82.31 -2.24
CA PHE A 117 -5.01 -82.52 -1.68
C PHE A 117 -5.03 -82.00 -0.24
N GLU A 118 -4.90 -82.89 0.73
CA GLU A 118 -4.99 -82.55 2.15
C GLU A 118 -3.62 -82.60 2.82
N PHE A 119 -3.15 -81.48 3.40
CA PHE A 119 -2.07 -81.42 4.37
C PHE A 119 -2.63 -81.64 5.78
N ALA A 120 -2.76 -82.91 6.18
CA ALA A 120 -3.29 -83.30 7.49
C ALA A 120 -2.33 -82.91 8.63
N ASN A 121 -1.01 -82.97 8.40
CA ASN A 121 0.04 -82.58 9.34
C ASN A 121 1.14 -81.72 8.65
N GLY A 122 2.30 -81.51 9.27
CA GLY A 122 3.32 -80.52 8.86
C GLY A 122 4.36 -80.99 7.85
N GLY A 123 3.95 -81.52 6.69
CA GLY A 123 4.87 -81.97 5.64
C GLY A 123 5.02 -80.99 4.46
N ASP A 124 6.09 -81.16 3.68
CA ASP A 124 6.42 -80.28 2.54
C ASP A 124 6.30 -80.95 1.17
N VAL A 125 5.96 -80.15 0.16
CA VAL A 125 6.09 -80.48 -1.26
C VAL A 125 7.21 -79.63 -1.87
N ASN A 126 8.29 -80.29 -2.28
CA ASN A 126 9.43 -79.69 -2.95
C ASN A 126 9.35 -79.96 -4.45
N LEU A 127 9.21 -78.92 -5.25
CA LEU A 127 9.21 -78.93 -6.71
C LEU A 127 10.64 -78.72 -7.23
N ALA A 128 11.07 -79.53 -8.20
CA ALA A 128 12.41 -79.46 -8.77
C ALA A 128 12.40 -79.77 -10.27
N SER A 129 13.43 -79.33 -11.00
CA SER A 129 13.70 -79.77 -12.39
C SER A 129 12.61 -79.45 -13.44
N THR A 130 11.86 -78.36 -13.28
CA THR A 130 10.78 -77.86 -14.19
C THR A 130 9.38 -78.46 -13.99
N THR A 131 9.13 -79.01 -12.81
CA THR A 131 7.82 -79.61 -12.45
C THR A 131 6.68 -78.61 -12.32
N GLN A 132 5.46 -79.13 -12.49
CA GLN A 132 4.21 -78.39 -12.32
C GLN A 132 3.33 -79.04 -11.26
N PHE A 133 2.89 -78.24 -10.29
CA PHE A 133 1.81 -78.60 -9.37
C PHE A 133 0.59 -77.77 -9.73
N VAL A 134 -0.45 -78.38 -10.28
CA VAL A 134 -1.67 -77.72 -10.74
C VAL A 134 -2.79 -78.02 -9.75
N ASN A 135 -3.35 -76.99 -9.14
CA ASN A 135 -4.52 -77.07 -8.27
C ASN A 135 -5.75 -76.42 -8.94
N THR A 136 -6.74 -77.23 -9.33
CA THR A 136 -8.08 -76.76 -9.70
C THR A 136 -9.18 -77.28 -8.76
N GLY A 137 -8.83 -78.18 -7.85
CA GLY A 137 -9.69 -78.73 -6.80
C GLY A 137 -9.54 -78.00 -5.47
N LEU A 138 -9.56 -78.76 -4.37
CA LEU A 138 -9.33 -78.28 -3.01
C LEU A 138 -7.91 -78.62 -2.57
N LEU A 139 -7.14 -77.62 -2.17
CA LEU A 139 -5.89 -77.74 -1.43
C LEU A 139 -6.19 -77.41 0.04
N TRP A 140 -6.12 -78.37 0.96
CA TRP A 140 -6.66 -78.22 2.30
C TRP A 140 -5.61 -78.46 3.38
N LYS A 141 -5.33 -77.46 4.20
CA LYS A 141 -4.60 -77.62 5.47
C LYS A 141 -5.61 -77.84 6.59
N SER A 142 -5.82 -79.10 6.98
CA SER A 142 -6.87 -79.51 7.93
C SER A 142 -6.41 -79.58 9.39
N GLY A 143 -5.18 -80.03 9.66
CA GLY A 143 -4.64 -80.16 11.01
C GLY A 143 -3.80 -78.96 11.50
N SER A 144 -3.51 -78.88 12.80
CA SER A 144 -2.61 -77.85 13.33
C SER A 144 -1.17 -78.02 12.82
N THR A 145 -0.30 -77.04 13.06
CA THR A 145 1.14 -77.34 13.07
C THR A 145 1.35 -78.48 14.07
N GLY A 146 2.13 -79.50 13.70
CA GLY A 146 2.30 -80.67 14.55
C GLY A 146 3.01 -80.33 15.88
N THR A 147 3.38 -81.34 16.67
CA THR A 147 4.03 -81.10 17.99
C THR A 147 5.37 -80.35 17.91
N SER A 148 5.96 -80.19 16.73
CA SER A 148 7.18 -79.41 16.44
C SER A 148 6.94 -77.95 16.05
N GLY A 149 5.70 -77.54 15.72
CA GLY A 149 5.43 -76.23 15.14
C GLY A 149 5.77 -76.09 13.64
N ASP A 150 5.97 -77.21 12.93
CA ASP A 150 6.26 -77.26 11.48
C ASP A 150 5.12 -76.67 10.63
N PRO A 151 5.37 -75.61 9.84
CA PRO A 151 4.50 -75.21 8.73
C PRO A 151 4.51 -76.24 7.59
N SER A 152 3.45 -76.32 6.81
CA SER A 152 3.46 -77.06 5.54
C SER A 152 3.95 -76.14 4.42
N TYR A 153 4.91 -76.58 3.61
CA TYR A 153 5.41 -75.80 2.49
C TYR A 153 5.09 -76.41 1.12
N ILE A 154 4.81 -75.56 0.14
CA ILE A 154 4.99 -75.87 -1.28
C ILE A 154 6.08 -74.94 -1.81
N PHE A 155 7.25 -75.48 -2.14
CA PHE A 155 8.40 -74.68 -2.56
C PHE A 155 9.14 -75.28 -3.75
N GLY A 156 9.99 -74.51 -4.43
CA GLY A 156 10.79 -74.99 -5.57
C GLY A 156 11.95 -74.07 -5.94
N SER A 157 12.62 -74.32 -7.09
CA SER A 157 13.73 -73.51 -7.59
C SER A 157 13.65 -73.26 -9.11
N GLY A 158 14.36 -72.27 -9.66
CA GLY A 158 14.36 -72.04 -11.11
C GLY A 158 12.96 -71.83 -11.73
N THR A 159 12.56 -72.69 -12.69
CA THR A 159 11.31 -72.61 -13.47
C THR A 159 10.20 -73.54 -12.96
N ASP A 160 10.27 -74.03 -11.73
CA ASP A 160 9.21 -74.84 -11.11
C ASP A 160 7.97 -73.96 -10.82
N VAL A 161 6.76 -74.44 -11.14
CA VAL A 161 5.53 -73.63 -11.06
C VAL A 161 4.43 -74.35 -10.29
N PHE A 162 4.03 -73.78 -9.16
CA PHE A 162 2.71 -74.00 -8.57
C PHE A 162 1.68 -73.17 -9.34
N MET A 163 0.62 -73.81 -9.82
CA MET A 163 -0.48 -73.17 -10.57
C MET A 163 -1.79 -73.37 -9.81
N ASN A 164 -2.49 -72.30 -9.48
CA ASN A 164 -3.76 -72.38 -8.75
C ASN A 164 -4.91 -71.69 -9.49
N THR A 165 -6.03 -72.42 -9.62
CA THR A 165 -7.36 -71.87 -9.94
C THR A 165 -8.46 -72.42 -9.03
N GLY A 166 -8.12 -73.35 -8.12
CA GLY A 166 -9.02 -74.00 -7.19
C GLY A 166 -9.10 -73.33 -5.81
N THR A 167 -9.70 -74.01 -4.85
CA THR A 167 -9.80 -73.55 -3.46
C THR A 167 -8.53 -73.92 -2.69
N ILE A 168 -8.00 -72.99 -1.89
CA ILE A 168 -7.04 -73.25 -0.84
C ILE A 168 -7.76 -73.01 0.48
N GLN A 169 -7.88 -74.03 1.32
CA GLN A 169 -8.55 -73.96 2.62
C GLN A 169 -7.54 -74.20 3.75
N VAL A 170 -7.54 -73.36 4.77
CA VAL A 170 -6.70 -73.50 5.97
C VAL A 170 -7.57 -73.44 7.22
N ASP A 171 -7.76 -74.60 7.85
CA ASP A 171 -8.56 -74.74 9.07
C ASP A 171 -7.73 -74.69 10.35
N ALA A 172 -6.43 -75.01 10.26
CA ALA A 172 -5.46 -74.84 11.34
C ALA A 172 -4.02 -74.81 10.81
N GLY A 173 -3.07 -74.30 11.61
CA GLY A 173 -1.64 -74.33 11.28
C GLY A 173 -1.21 -73.28 10.25
N ILE A 174 -0.07 -73.51 9.58
CA ILE A 174 0.50 -72.61 8.56
C ILE A 174 0.67 -73.39 7.26
N LEU A 175 0.21 -72.85 6.14
CA LEU A 175 0.51 -73.31 4.79
C LEU A 175 1.24 -72.20 4.05
N ASN A 176 2.47 -72.45 3.60
CA ASN A 176 3.31 -71.47 2.91
C ASN A 176 3.59 -71.95 1.47
N ILE A 177 3.45 -71.03 0.50
CA ILE A 177 3.68 -71.29 -0.91
C ILE A 177 4.73 -70.30 -1.43
N SER A 178 5.87 -70.83 -1.89
CA SER A 178 7.09 -70.04 -2.08
C SER A 178 7.33 -69.51 -3.50
N ARG A 179 6.46 -69.85 -4.45
CA ARG A 179 6.49 -69.37 -5.84
C ARG A 179 5.31 -69.92 -6.60
N GLY A 180 4.81 -69.19 -7.58
CA GLY A 180 3.77 -69.72 -8.46
C GLY A 180 3.01 -68.67 -9.25
N VAL A 181 1.88 -69.14 -9.77
CA VAL A 181 0.86 -68.36 -10.47
C VAL A 181 -0.51 -68.80 -9.93
N SER A 182 -1.28 -67.87 -9.38
CA SER A 182 -2.69 -68.08 -9.06
C SER A 182 -3.50 -67.13 -9.92
N THR A 183 -4.36 -67.67 -10.79
CA THR A 183 -5.21 -66.85 -11.69
C THR A 183 -6.68 -66.81 -11.24
N GLY A 184 -6.97 -67.35 -10.05
CA GLY A 184 -8.30 -67.36 -9.44
C GLY A 184 -8.38 -68.37 -8.29
N GLY A 185 -9.60 -68.63 -7.83
CA GLY A 185 -9.87 -69.55 -6.72
C GLY A 185 -10.36 -68.85 -5.45
N THR A 186 -10.67 -69.65 -4.42
CA THR A 186 -11.06 -69.17 -3.09
C THR A 186 -9.96 -69.48 -2.08
N PHE A 187 -9.59 -68.52 -1.25
CA PHE A 187 -8.67 -68.68 -0.13
C PHE A 187 -9.47 -68.61 1.17
N ASP A 188 -9.92 -69.77 1.65
CA ASP A 188 -10.77 -69.93 2.83
C ASP A 188 -9.89 -70.19 4.06
N VAL A 189 -9.85 -69.26 5.02
CA VAL A 189 -9.01 -69.38 6.22
C VAL A 189 -9.87 -69.28 7.48
N ASN A 190 -10.23 -70.44 8.03
CA ASN A 190 -11.05 -70.56 9.23
C ASN A 190 -10.26 -70.31 10.53
N ALA A 191 -9.10 -70.93 10.67
CA ALA A 191 -8.12 -70.66 11.72
C ALA A 191 -6.72 -71.04 11.21
N GLY A 192 -5.70 -70.23 11.49
CA GLY A 192 -4.33 -70.47 10.98
C GLY A 192 -3.85 -69.39 10.00
N ARG A 193 -2.85 -69.71 9.19
CA ARG A 193 -2.16 -68.74 8.32
C ARG A 193 -1.83 -69.32 6.95
N LEU A 194 -2.26 -68.63 5.90
CA LEU A 194 -1.85 -68.89 4.52
C LEU A 194 -0.80 -67.85 4.13
N GLU A 195 0.38 -68.30 3.69
CA GLU A 195 1.51 -67.43 3.36
C GLU A 195 1.93 -67.58 1.91
N PHE A 196 2.19 -66.44 1.27
CA PHE A 196 2.79 -66.37 -0.05
C PHE A 196 4.16 -65.70 0.05
N GLU A 197 5.20 -66.38 -0.41
CA GLU A 197 6.58 -65.85 -0.42
C GLU A 197 7.28 -66.20 -1.73
N GLY A 198 8.50 -65.70 -1.92
CA GLY A 198 9.34 -65.95 -3.09
C GLY A 198 8.75 -65.39 -4.38
N VAL A 199 9.01 -66.04 -5.52
CA VAL A 199 8.80 -65.45 -6.84
C VAL A 199 7.41 -65.76 -7.40
N TRP A 200 6.58 -64.72 -7.57
CA TRP A 200 5.22 -64.85 -8.11
C TRP A 200 5.05 -64.10 -9.42
N THR A 201 4.33 -64.67 -10.39
CA THR A 201 3.99 -63.96 -11.63
C THR A 201 2.57 -63.39 -11.63
N GLU A 202 1.66 -64.01 -10.87
CA GLU A 202 0.29 -63.56 -10.62
C GLU A 202 -0.23 -64.21 -9.33
N LEU A 203 -0.96 -63.45 -8.51
CA LEU A 203 -1.61 -63.92 -7.28
C LEU A 203 -3.03 -63.36 -7.21
N THR A 204 -3.96 -64.09 -7.81
CA THR A 204 -5.39 -63.74 -7.90
C THR A 204 -6.24 -64.75 -7.13
N GLY A 205 -7.21 -64.27 -6.35
CA GLY A 205 -8.12 -65.10 -5.55
C GLY A 205 -9.20 -64.31 -4.79
N VAL A 206 -10.15 -65.02 -4.19
CA VAL A 206 -11.16 -64.47 -3.27
C VAL A 206 -10.85 -64.94 -1.85
N ALA A 207 -10.48 -64.04 -0.94
CA ALA A 207 -10.26 -64.34 0.46
C ALA A 207 -11.58 -64.42 1.24
N ASP A 208 -11.73 -65.48 2.04
CA ASP A 208 -12.82 -65.66 3.02
C ASP A 208 -12.17 -66.03 4.37
N ILE A 209 -12.09 -65.07 5.29
CA ILE A 209 -11.31 -65.19 6.53
C ILE A 209 -12.26 -65.16 7.74
N ALA A 210 -12.56 -66.33 8.30
CA ALA A 210 -13.40 -66.42 9.50
C ALA A 210 -12.63 -66.26 10.82
N GLY A 211 -11.31 -66.53 10.83
CA GLY A 211 -10.52 -66.50 12.07
C GLY A 211 -8.99 -66.71 11.95
N GLY A 212 -8.42 -66.64 10.74
CA GLY A 212 -6.98 -66.70 10.50
C GLY A 212 -6.42 -65.48 9.75
N VAL A 213 -5.33 -65.66 9.01
CA VAL A 213 -4.65 -64.59 8.24
C VAL A 213 -4.16 -65.12 6.89
N ILE A 214 -4.34 -64.33 5.82
CA ILE A 214 -3.62 -64.51 4.55
C ILE A 214 -2.56 -63.43 4.48
N THR A 215 -1.29 -63.77 4.21
CA THR A 215 -0.20 -62.78 4.25
C THR A 215 0.94 -63.04 3.28
N PHE A 216 1.73 -62.00 3.01
CA PHE A 216 3.08 -62.15 2.49
C PHE A 216 3.99 -62.65 3.62
N GLY A 217 4.49 -63.89 3.51
CA GLY A 217 5.20 -64.58 4.59
C GLY A 217 6.70 -64.28 4.68
N ASN A 218 7.30 -64.57 5.85
CA ASN A 218 8.75 -64.61 6.07
C ASN A 218 9.30 -65.93 6.65
N ASP A 219 8.47 -66.96 6.80
CA ASP A 219 8.87 -68.17 7.49
C ASP A 219 9.71 -69.07 6.57
N ASN A 220 11.04 -68.98 6.74
CA ASN A 220 12.03 -69.66 5.91
C ASN A 220 12.25 -71.14 6.31
N PRO A 221 12.04 -72.13 5.43
CA PRO A 221 12.35 -73.54 5.72
C PRO A 221 13.85 -73.91 5.61
N ALA A 222 14.74 -73.05 5.07
CA ALA A 222 16.10 -73.45 4.65
C ALA A 222 17.29 -72.55 5.07
N GLY A 223 17.10 -71.50 5.89
CA GLY A 223 18.20 -70.78 6.53
C GLY A 223 19.12 -69.91 5.63
N THR A 224 18.90 -69.81 4.32
CA THR A 224 19.63 -68.86 3.45
C THR A 224 18.67 -68.12 2.52
N SER A 225 18.69 -66.77 2.57
CA SER A 225 17.84 -65.80 1.83
C SER A 225 16.32 -65.97 2.07
N GLY A 226 15.88 -65.78 3.31
CA GLY A 226 14.49 -65.98 3.73
C GLY A 226 13.49 -64.93 3.24
N GLY A 227 12.27 -65.39 2.96
CA GLY A 227 11.05 -64.73 3.42
C GLY A 227 10.62 -63.42 2.77
N ARG A 228 10.89 -63.22 1.48
CA ARG A 228 10.51 -62.02 0.73
C ARG A 228 9.56 -62.38 -0.41
N PHE A 229 8.47 -61.63 -0.60
CA PHE A 229 7.68 -61.72 -1.82
C PHE A 229 8.40 -60.95 -2.95
N ILE A 230 8.59 -61.59 -4.10
CA ILE A 230 9.40 -61.09 -5.21
C ILE A 230 8.57 -61.08 -6.49
N ALA A 231 8.53 -59.94 -7.18
CA ALA A 231 7.91 -59.87 -8.51
C ALA A 231 8.66 -60.72 -9.54
N GLY A 232 7.97 -61.71 -10.12
CA GLY A 232 8.51 -62.68 -11.07
C GLY A 232 8.24 -62.37 -12.55
N SER A 233 7.45 -61.35 -12.83
CA SER A 233 7.07 -60.89 -14.17
C SER A 233 7.22 -59.37 -14.28
N ALA A 234 7.24 -58.82 -15.50
CA ALA A 234 7.29 -57.37 -15.72
C ALA A 234 6.19 -56.62 -14.94
N THR A 235 5.00 -57.24 -14.85
CA THR A 235 3.92 -56.84 -13.95
C THR A 235 3.41 -58.09 -13.24
N THR A 236 3.64 -58.18 -11.94
CA THR A 236 3.10 -59.20 -11.06
C THR A 236 1.82 -58.67 -10.43
N VAL A 237 0.67 -59.23 -10.84
CA VAL A 237 -0.65 -58.81 -10.32
C VAL A 237 -0.91 -59.52 -9.00
N VAL A 238 -1.33 -58.76 -7.98
CA VAL A 238 -1.85 -59.26 -6.70
C VAL A 238 -3.29 -58.78 -6.57
N ASN A 239 -4.24 -59.65 -6.87
CA ASN A 239 -5.67 -59.34 -6.87
C ASN A 239 -6.41 -60.27 -5.91
N ILE A 240 -6.33 -59.94 -4.61
CA ILE A 240 -7.06 -60.66 -3.55
C ILE A 240 -8.28 -59.85 -3.14
N SER A 241 -9.46 -60.34 -3.55
CA SER A 241 -10.76 -59.76 -3.19
C SER A 241 -11.33 -60.41 -1.92
N GLY A 242 -12.53 -60.01 -1.47
CA GLY A 242 -13.10 -60.51 -0.21
C GLY A 242 -12.47 -59.85 1.01
N ASP A 243 -11.95 -60.61 1.97
CA ASP A 243 -11.29 -60.09 3.18
C ASP A 243 -9.84 -59.65 2.98
N GLY A 244 -9.32 -59.70 1.75
CA GLY A 244 -8.00 -59.18 1.38
C GLY A 244 -6.80 -60.02 1.85
N ILE A 245 -5.62 -59.42 1.73
CA ILE A 245 -4.33 -59.96 2.18
C ILE A 245 -3.63 -58.97 3.11
N ASP A 246 -2.98 -59.46 4.16
CA ASP A 246 -2.17 -58.64 5.05
C ASP A 246 -0.71 -58.60 4.56
N TRP A 247 -0.11 -57.43 4.48
CA TRP A 247 1.37 -57.34 4.53
C TRP A 247 1.77 -57.49 5.99
N PHE A 248 2.73 -58.35 6.34
CA PHE A 248 3.10 -58.62 7.74
C PHE A 248 4.62 -58.69 7.88
N GLY A 249 5.26 -57.73 8.56
CA GLY A 249 6.67 -57.79 9.00
C GLY A 249 7.74 -58.15 7.95
N THR A 250 7.43 -58.02 6.65
CA THR A 250 8.23 -58.53 5.54
C THR A 250 8.67 -57.43 4.59
N GLU A 251 9.65 -57.76 3.77
CA GLU A 251 10.06 -56.95 2.64
C GLU A 251 9.29 -57.37 1.38
N LEU A 252 8.85 -56.39 0.58
CA LEU A 252 8.34 -56.64 -0.77
C LEU A 252 9.44 -56.23 -1.77
N ASP A 253 9.87 -57.17 -2.62
CA ASP A 253 10.82 -56.89 -3.70
C ASP A 253 10.10 -56.67 -5.02
N THR A 254 10.23 -55.47 -5.56
CA THR A 254 9.84 -55.21 -6.92
C THR A 254 10.76 -55.91 -7.92
N ASN A 255 12.00 -56.25 -7.57
CA ASN A 255 13.00 -56.90 -8.43
C ASN A 255 13.19 -56.18 -9.79
N GLY A 256 13.01 -54.85 -9.80
CA GLY A 256 13.04 -54.03 -11.02
C GLY A 256 11.77 -54.10 -11.89
N ASN A 257 10.71 -54.73 -11.40
CA ASN A 257 9.41 -54.89 -12.06
C ASN A 257 8.28 -54.12 -11.33
N THR A 258 7.04 -54.28 -11.77
CA THR A 258 5.85 -53.74 -11.08
C THR A 258 5.13 -54.82 -10.27
N ILE A 259 4.87 -54.58 -8.98
CA ILE A 259 3.86 -55.31 -8.21
C ILE A 259 2.56 -54.50 -8.31
N SER A 260 1.55 -55.00 -9.02
CA SER A 260 0.24 -54.35 -9.19
C SER A 260 -0.78 -54.95 -8.23
N GLN A 261 -1.03 -54.27 -7.12
CA GLN A 261 -2.09 -54.61 -6.18
C GLN A 261 -3.43 -54.11 -6.76
N GLU A 262 -4.40 -55.01 -6.96
CA GLU A 262 -5.72 -54.69 -7.52
C GLU A 262 -6.89 -55.05 -6.57
N GLY A 263 -6.59 -55.67 -5.43
CA GLY A 263 -7.58 -56.17 -4.45
C GLY A 263 -7.58 -55.36 -3.15
N ILE A 264 -7.77 -56.01 -2.01
CA ILE A 264 -7.66 -55.36 -0.69
C ILE A 264 -6.35 -55.77 -0.02
N LEU A 265 -5.50 -54.79 0.31
CA LEU A 265 -4.25 -54.98 1.05
C LEU A 265 -4.37 -54.28 2.39
N HIS A 266 -3.97 -54.99 3.43
CA HIS A 266 -4.08 -54.54 4.80
C HIS A 266 -2.69 -54.34 5.41
N ILE A 267 -2.53 -53.20 6.08
CA ILE A 267 -1.35 -52.85 6.87
C ILE A 267 -1.84 -52.64 8.31
N ARG A 268 -2.10 -53.74 9.03
CA ARG A 268 -2.90 -53.73 10.29
C ARG A 268 -2.22 -54.33 11.53
N THR A 269 -0.97 -54.79 11.45
CA THR A 269 -0.32 -55.55 12.53
C THR A 269 1.16 -55.17 12.69
N ASN A 270 1.59 -55.09 13.96
CA ASN A 270 2.93 -54.79 14.52
C ASN A 270 3.46 -53.35 14.31
N THR A 271 4.41 -52.94 15.17
CA THR A 271 5.12 -51.64 15.12
C THR A 271 6.34 -51.69 14.20
N ASP A 272 6.51 -52.76 13.43
CA ASP A 272 7.72 -52.95 12.63
C ASP A 272 7.62 -52.16 11.32
N THR A 273 8.77 -51.62 10.89
CA THR A 273 8.88 -50.94 9.60
C THR A 273 8.87 -51.97 8.47
N ARG A 274 8.02 -51.74 7.46
CA ARG A 274 7.86 -52.61 6.29
C ARG A 274 8.67 -52.03 5.14
N SER A 275 9.55 -52.83 4.55
CA SER A 275 10.46 -52.33 3.51
C SER A 275 9.95 -52.69 2.12
N LEU A 276 9.88 -51.70 1.23
CA LEU A 276 9.65 -51.88 -0.19
C LEU A 276 10.98 -51.65 -0.93
N THR A 277 11.46 -52.66 -1.65
CA THR A 277 12.79 -52.64 -2.28
C THR A 277 12.77 -53.08 -3.75
N GLY A 278 13.95 -53.01 -4.39
CA GLY A 278 14.12 -53.27 -5.82
C GLY A 278 13.87 -52.03 -6.68
N ALA A 279 14.51 -51.94 -7.84
CA ALA A 279 14.47 -50.73 -8.69
C ALA A 279 13.17 -50.58 -9.52
N GLY A 280 12.02 -50.98 -8.96
CA GLY A 280 10.73 -51.05 -9.64
C GLY A 280 9.61 -50.31 -8.91
N THR A 281 8.35 -50.68 -9.18
CA THR A 281 7.16 -49.99 -8.67
C THR A 281 6.26 -50.92 -7.89
N PHE A 282 5.84 -50.52 -6.70
CA PHE A 282 4.63 -51.06 -6.08
C PHE A 282 3.47 -50.15 -6.46
N LEU A 283 2.51 -50.68 -7.21
CA LEU A 283 1.35 -49.96 -7.72
C LEU A 283 0.10 -50.44 -7.00
N ASN A 284 -0.58 -49.57 -6.25
CA ASN A 284 -1.98 -49.77 -5.89
C ASN A 284 -2.82 -49.33 -7.10
N ALA A 285 -3.28 -50.27 -7.91
CA ALA A 285 -4.02 -49.98 -9.13
C ALA A 285 -5.38 -49.33 -8.82
N SER A 286 -6.03 -48.75 -9.83
CA SER A 286 -7.33 -48.06 -9.68
C SER A 286 -8.46 -48.85 -9.00
N ALA A 287 -8.44 -50.19 -9.07
CA ALA A 287 -9.39 -51.06 -8.39
C ALA A 287 -8.98 -51.44 -6.96
N GLY A 288 -7.71 -51.21 -6.61
CA GLY A 288 -7.11 -51.61 -5.35
C GLY A 288 -7.44 -50.67 -4.19
N THR A 289 -7.54 -51.27 -3.00
CA THR A 289 -7.68 -50.58 -1.73
C THR A 289 -6.57 -51.01 -0.78
N ILE A 290 -5.85 -50.04 -0.23
CA ILE A 290 -4.90 -50.23 0.86
C ILE A 290 -5.50 -49.66 2.13
N ASP A 291 -5.69 -50.50 3.14
CA ASP A 291 -6.15 -50.11 4.47
C ASP A 291 -4.97 -50.12 5.44
N TRP A 292 -4.50 -48.92 5.81
CA TRP A 292 -3.32 -48.68 6.63
C TRP A 292 -3.68 -48.24 8.04
N SER A 293 -3.73 -49.19 8.97
CA SER A 293 -4.07 -48.93 10.37
C SER A 293 -2.89 -49.00 11.35
N GLN A 294 -1.81 -49.71 11.02
CA GLN A 294 -0.60 -49.87 11.87
C GLN A 294 0.69 -49.96 11.04
N GLY A 295 1.84 -49.82 11.69
CA GLY A 295 3.18 -49.99 11.09
C GLY A 295 3.63 -48.82 10.21
N ASP A 296 4.94 -48.78 9.96
CA ASP A 296 5.59 -47.80 9.08
C ASP A 296 5.95 -48.42 7.73
N ILE A 297 6.09 -47.59 6.69
CA ILE A 297 6.58 -48.00 5.36
C ILE A 297 7.94 -47.35 5.11
N ASP A 298 8.93 -48.14 4.71
CA ASP A 298 10.24 -47.68 4.23
C ASP A 298 10.34 -47.95 2.72
N VAL A 299 10.45 -46.89 1.92
CA VAL A 299 10.57 -46.98 0.46
C VAL A 299 12.04 -46.81 0.10
N ALA A 300 12.70 -47.91 -0.29
CA ALA A 300 14.12 -47.90 -0.58
C ALA A 300 14.46 -47.08 -1.82
N ALA A 301 15.74 -46.70 -1.93
CA ALA A 301 16.28 -45.96 -3.06
C ALA A 301 15.92 -46.63 -4.41
N SER A 302 15.57 -45.81 -5.41
CA SER A 302 15.15 -46.25 -6.75
C SER A 302 13.87 -47.09 -6.79
N THR A 303 13.10 -47.14 -5.70
CA THR A 303 11.78 -47.76 -5.65
C THR A 303 10.70 -46.69 -5.64
N THR A 304 9.57 -46.94 -6.31
CA THR A 304 8.39 -46.09 -6.28
C THR A 304 7.21 -46.83 -5.65
N PHE A 305 6.59 -46.24 -4.64
CA PHE A 305 5.24 -46.60 -4.22
C PHE A 305 4.27 -45.67 -4.93
N SER A 306 3.39 -46.19 -5.78
CA SER A 306 2.42 -45.40 -6.54
C SER A 306 0.99 -45.83 -6.21
N ASN A 307 0.15 -44.87 -5.86
CA ASN A 307 -1.27 -45.07 -5.56
C ASN A 307 -2.16 -44.52 -6.68
N GLU A 308 -2.80 -45.39 -7.46
CA GLU A 308 -3.88 -45.06 -8.40
C GLU A 308 -5.27 -45.42 -7.87
N GLY A 309 -5.35 -46.26 -6.83
CA GLY A 309 -6.58 -46.69 -6.16
C GLY A 309 -6.90 -45.88 -4.89
N THR A 310 -7.48 -46.54 -3.90
CA THR A 310 -7.75 -45.93 -2.58
C THR A 310 -6.70 -46.34 -1.55
N LEU A 311 -6.07 -45.37 -0.90
CA LEU A 311 -5.27 -45.57 0.30
C LEU A 311 -6.00 -44.95 1.49
N GLU A 312 -6.42 -45.76 2.45
CA GLU A 312 -7.03 -45.30 3.69
C GLU A 312 -6.04 -45.41 4.86
N VAL A 313 -5.66 -44.29 5.43
CA VAL A 313 -4.87 -44.23 6.67
C VAL A 313 -5.84 -44.10 7.83
N GLN A 314 -5.96 -45.18 8.60
CA GLN A 314 -6.92 -45.29 9.71
C GLN A 314 -6.41 -44.63 10.99
N SER A 315 -7.37 -44.27 11.84
CA SER A 315 -7.14 -43.68 13.16
C SER A 315 -6.18 -44.51 14.02
N GLY A 316 -5.20 -43.87 14.66
CA GLY A 316 -4.22 -44.55 15.52
C GLY A 316 -2.92 -43.75 15.67
N ASP A 317 -1.81 -44.43 15.99
CA ASP A 317 -0.49 -43.80 16.10
C ASP A 317 -0.03 -43.15 14.79
N VAL A 318 0.97 -42.26 14.87
CA VAL A 318 1.63 -41.65 13.71
C VAL A 318 2.18 -42.75 12.79
N LYS A 319 1.90 -42.64 11.50
CA LYS A 319 2.37 -43.52 10.44
C LYS A 319 3.53 -42.87 9.71
N THR A 320 4.65 -43.54 9.61
CA THR A 320 5.84 -42.97 8.96
C THR A 320 6.01 -43.59 7.58
N ILE A 321 6.17 -42.74 6.57
CA ILE A 321 6.73 -43.11 5.27
C ILE A 321 8.19 -42.64 5.30
N SER A 322 9.13 -43.56 5.15
CA SER A 322 10.56 -43.30 5.27
C SER A 322 11.32 -43.82 4.05
N GLY A 323 12.65 -43.66 4.07
CA GLY A 323 13.52 -44.03 2.97
C GLY A 323 13.76 -42.89 1.97
N THR A 324 14.48 -43.18 0.89
CA THR A 324 14.87 -42.19 -0.13
C THR A 324 14.21 -42.45 -1.49
N GLY A 325 13.25 -43.36 -1.56
CA GLY A 325 12.42 -43.58 -2.74
C GLY A 325 11.31 -42.54 -2.87
N VAL A 326 10.44 -42.73 -3.87
CA VAL A 326 9.30 -41.84 -4.15
C VAL A 326 8.02 -42.50 -3.67
N PHE A 327 7.20 -41.73 -2.95
CA PHE A 327 5.80 -42.05 -2.71
C PHE A 327 4.94 -41.13 -3.55
N GLU A 328 4.12 -41.70 -4.42
CA GLU A 328 3.30 -40.98 -5.39
C GLU A 328 1.84 -41.33 -5.16
N ASN A 329 0.99 -40.32 -5.04
CA ASN A 329 -0.44 -40.46 -5.24
C ASN A 329 -0.77 -40.03 -6.66
N ALA A 330 -0.92 -41.00 -7.58
CA ALA A 330 -1.12 -40.77 -9.01
C ALA A 330 -2.49 -40.10 -9.29
N SER A 331 -2.72 -39.65 -10.53
CA SER A 331 -3.88 -38.80 -10.89
C SER A 331 -5.26 -39.41 -10.63
N GLY A 332 -5.39 -40.74 -10.64
CA GLY A 332 -6.62 -41.45 -10.23
C GLY A 332 -6.70 -41.78 -8.73
N GLY A 333 -5.59 -41.63 -8.02
CA GLY A 333 -5.41 -42.05 -6.64
C GLY A 333 -6.11 -41.16 -5.63
N VAL A 334 -6.73 -41.79 -4.64
CA VAL A 334 -7.31 -41.13 -3.47
C VAL A 334 -6.59 -41.61 -2.23
N THR A 335 -5.94 -40.69 -1.51
CA THR A 335 -5.36 -40.95 -0.19
C THR A 335 -6.21 -40.27 0.89
N ASN A 336 -6.85 -41.04 1.75
CA ASN A 336 -7.63 -40.55 2.88
C ASN A 336 -6.83 -40.68 4.17
N ILE A 337 -6.64 -39.60 4.91
CA ILE A 337 -6.04 -39.57 6.24
C ILE A 337 -7.18 -39.33 7.22
N ASN A 338 -7.65 -40.40 7.87
CA ASN A 338 -8.86 -40.37 8.69
C ASN A 338 -8.65 -39.71 10.06
N SER A 339 -9.74 -39.38 10.74
CA SER A 339 -9.73 -38.68 12.03
C SER A 339 -8.83 -39.37 13.08
N GLY A 340 -8.04 -38.58 13.82
CA GLY A 340 -7.11 -39.06 14.83
C GLY A 340 -5.87 -39.78 14.27
N SER A 341 -5.63 -39.70 12.96
CA SER A 341 -4.44 -40.25 12.31
C SER A 341 -3.39 -39.18 12.07
N ALA A 342 -2.15 -39.60 11.91
CA ALA A 342 -1.06 -38.75 11.48
C ALA A 342 -0.16 -39.48 10.48
N ILE A 343 0.32 -38.76 9.48
CA ILE A 343 1.38 -39.24 8.58
C ILE A 343 2.60 -38.37 8.81
N THR A 344 3.77 -39.00 8.92
CA THR A 344 5.08 -38.37 8.80
C THR A 344 5.73 -38.89 7.54
N ALA A 345 5.85 -38.07 6.50
CA ALA A 345 6.56 -38.47 5.29
C ALA A 345 7.97 -37.87 5.30
N ASN A 346 8.97 -38.74 5.44
CA ASN A 346 10.41 -38.44 5.46
C ASN A 346 11.10 -38.76 4.12
N ASN A 347 10.29 -38.99 3.08
CA ASN A 347 10.72 -39.27 1.71
C ASN A 347 10.12 -38.23 0.75
N THR A 348 10.35 -38.38 -0.55
CA THR A 348 9.70 -37.54 -1.55
C THR A 348 8.24 -37.97 -1.70
N PHE A 349 7.29 -37.13 -1.28
CA PHE A 349 5.86 -37.35 -1.49
C PHE A 349 5.35 -36.46 -2.62
N VAL A 350 4.82 -37.05 -3.69
CA VAL A 350 4.22 -36.32 -4.83
C VAL A 350 2.74 -36.66 -4.94
N ASN A 351 1.88 -35.65 -5.02
CA ASN A 351 0.46 -35.82 -5.24
C ASN A 351 0.05 -35.28 -6.62
N HIS A 352 -0.39 -36.18 -7.49
CA HIS A 352 -1.09 -35.87 -8.74
C HIS A 352 -2.61 -36.13 -8.64
N GLY A 353 -3.06 -36.89 -7.63
CA GLY A 353 -4.47 -37.24 -7.39
C GLY A 353 -5.11 -36.43 -6.27
N THR A 354 -5.94 -37.08 -5.44
CA THR A 354 -6.59 -36.44 -4.29
C THR A 354 -6.02 -36.93 -2.96
N VAL A 355 -5.56 -36.01 -2.11
CA VAL A 355 -5.24 -36.28 -0.70
C VAL A 355 -6.29 -35.60 0.17
N ASN A 356 -7.01 -36.37 0.99
CA ASN A 356 -7.98 -35.89 1.96
C ASN A 356 -7.39 -35.99 3.37
N ALA A 357 -7.03 -34.87 3.98
CA ALA A 357 -6.56 -34.82 5.36
C ALA A 357 -7.71 -34.44 6.30
N VAL A 358 -8.25 -35.42 7.04
CA VAL A 358 -9.45 -35.29 7.87
C VAL A 358 -9.08 -35.38 9.35
N ASP A 359 -9.29 -34.29 10.11
CA ASP A 359 -9.22 -34.28 11.59
C ASP A 359 -8.00 -34.98 12.21
N GLY A 360 -6.83 -34.34 12.15
CA GLY A 360 -5.60 -34.97 12.65
C GLY A 360 -4.37 -34.09 12.44
N SER A 361 -3.19 -34.70 12.56
CA SER A 361 -1.92 -34.02 12.31
C SER A 361 -1.24 -34.62 11.09
N VAL A 362 -1.09 -33.87 10.00
CA VAL A 362 -0.22 -34.27 8.89
C VAL A 362 1.11 -33.59 9.10
N ARG A 363 2.21 -34.35 9.09
CA ARG A 363 3.56 -33.84 9.24
C ARG A 363 4.38 -34.23 8.02
N PHE A 364 5.04 -33.25 7.42
CA PHE A 364 6.05 -33.46 6.40
C PHE A 364 7.39 -33.04 7.00
N GLU A 365 8.36 -33.96 7.05
CA GLU A 365 9.73 -33.68 7.52
C GLU A 365 10.75 -34.20 6.50
N GLY A 366 12.02 -33.87 6.72
CA GLY A 366 13.11 -34.35 5.88
C GLY A 366 13.39 -33.46 4.66
N THR A 367 14.31 -33.90 3.80
CA THR A 367 14.94 -33.02 2.79
C THR A 367 14.18 -32.90 1.47
N SER A 368 13.16 -33.74 1.26
CA SER A 368 12.56 -33.92 -0.08
C SER A 368 11.16 -33.33 -0.25
N GLY A 369 10.51 -32.89 0.83
CA GLY A 369 9.24 -32.16 0.81
C GLY A 369 8.02 -32.94 0.32
N PHE A 370 6.87 -32.29 0.47
CA PHE A 370 5.61 -32.69 -0.16
C PHE A 370 5.32 -31.78 -1.34
N HIS A 371 5.01 -32.38 -2.48
CA HIS A 371 4.69 -31.66 -3.71
C HIS A 371 3.27 -32.03 -4.17
N ASN A 372 2.32 -31.12 -4.02
CA ASN A 372 1.03 -31.20 -4.70
C ASN A 372 1.18 -30.64 -6.11
N ASP A 373 1.30 -31.52 -7.10
CA ASP A 373 1.55 -31.16 -8.49
C ASP A 373 0.32 -30.49 -9.14
N THR A 374 0.44 -29.98 -10.37
CA THR A 374 -0.59 -29.18 -11.05
C THR A 374 -1.96 -29.84 -11.14
N ASP A 375 -2.01 -31.17 -11.25
CA ASP A 375 -3.24 -31.94 -11.32
C ASP A 375 -3.74 -32.40 -9.93
N GLY A 376 -2.89 -32.24 -8.90
CA GLY A 376 -3.13 -32.69 -7.55
C GLY A 376 -4.11 -31.81 -6.77
N THR A 377 -4.94 -32.45 -5.96
CA THR A 377 -5.85 -31.81 -5.00
C THR A 377 -5.49 -32.21 -3.56
N LEU A 378 -5.23 -31.25 -2.70
CA LEU A 378 -5.07 -31.42 -1.25
C LEU A 378 -6.28 -30.82 -0.51
N ASN A 379 -7.09 -31.66 0.11
CA ASN A 379 -8.24 -31.23 0.90
C ASN A 379 -7.90 -31.23 2.39
N LEU A 380 -7.95 -30.05 3.01
CA LEU A 380 -7.77 -29.87 4.45
C LEU A 380 -9.15 -29.81 5.13
N GLN A 381 -9.45 -30.80 5.96
CA GLN A 381 -10.77 -31.03 6.56
C GLN A 381 -10.70 -31.16 8.10
N ASN A 382 -11.80 -30.82 8.76
CA ASN A 382 -12.15 -30.99 10.16
C ASN A 382 -11.02 -30.67 11.16
N GLY A 383 -10.50 -29.44 11.19
CA GLY A 383 -9.53 -29.04 12.23
C GLY A 383 -8.08 -29.53 12.04
N VAL A 384 -7.72 -30.05 10.86
CA VAL A 384 -6.36 -30.56 10.58
C VAL A 384 -5.24 -29.57 10.94
N SER A 385 -4.18 -30.10 11.54
CA SER A 385 -2.89 -29.42 11.73
C SER A 385 -1.86 -29.97 10.75
N LEU A 386 -1.38 -29.12 9.86
CA LEU A 386 -0.34 -29.42 8.88
C LEU A 386 0.98 -28.85 9.38
N THR A 387 1.93 -29.72 9.69
CA THR A 387 3.29 -29.36 10.11
C THR A 387 4.27 -29.56 8.96
N ILE A 388 5.04 -28.53 8.64
CA ILE A 388 5.99 -28.48 7.52
C ILE A 388 7.37 -28.15 8.10
N ASP A 389 8.23 -29.15 8.20
CA ASP A 389 9.58 -29.02 8.73
C ASP A 389 10.64 -29.47 7.72
N ASP A 390 11.81 -28.85 7.81
CA ASP A 390 13.04 -29.12 7.03
C ASP A 390 12.99 -28.83 5.53
N SER A 391 11.83 -28.97 4.87
CA SER A 391 11.62 -28.67 3.47
C SER A 391 10.24 -28.08 3.21
N ASP A 392 10.15 -27.21 2.19
CA ASP A 392 8.91 -26.53 1.85
C ASP A 392 7.87 -27.51 1.29
N LEU A 393 6.60 -27.23 1.60
CA LEU A 393 5.47 -27.84 0.92
C LEU A 393 5.16 -27.04 -0.34
N ILE A 394 5.30 -27.66 -1.51
CA ILE A 394 5.02 -27.01 -2.80
C ILE A 394 3.61 -27.39 -3.27
N ASN A 395 2.74 -26.41 -3.49
CA ASN A 395 1.42 -26.58 -4.06
C ASN A 395 1.33 -25.92 -5.45
N ASP A 396 1.50 -26.70 -6.51
CA ASP A 396 1.25 -26.30 -7.90
C ASP A 396 -0.20 -26.54 -8.34
N GLY A 397 -0.91 -27.46 -7.67
CA GLY A 397 -2.32 -27.79 -7.91
C GLY A 397 -3.32 -26.99 -7.06
N VAL A 398 -4.35 -27.67 -6.55
CA VAL A 398 -5.42 -27.08 -5.74
C VAL A 398 -5.33 -27.55 -4.29
N THR A 399 -5.22 -26.64 -3.35
CA THR A 399 -5.47 -26.90 -1.93
C THR A 399 -6.84 -26.34 -1.54
N ASN A 400 -7.73 -27.18 -1.06
CA ASN A 400 -9.05 -26.76 -0.57
C ASN A 400 -9.07 -26.76 0.95
N TYR A 401 -9.44 -25.61 1.52
CA TYR A 401 -9.92 -25.53 2.89
C TYR A 401 -11.42 -25.84 2.86
N ALA A 402 -11.75 -27.07 3.25
CA ALA A 402 -13.12 -27.58 3.31
C ALA A 402 -13.56 -27.68 4.78
N ASP A 403 -14.88 -27.59 5.01
CA ASP A 403 -15.60 -27.62 6.30
C ASP A 403 -15.25 -26.59 7.41
N ASN A 404 -16.09 -26.63 8.46
CA ASN A 404 -15.96 -25.81 9.66
C ASN A 404 -14.93 -26.41 10.63
N GLY A 405 -13.98 -25.58 11.07
CA GLY A 405 -12.96 -25.95 12.05
C GLY A 405 -11.60 -25.34 11.68
N HIS A 406 -10.89 -24.81 12.66
CA HIS A 406 -9.60 -24.13 12.45
C HIS A 406 -8.56 -25.07 11.85
N LYS A 407 -7.93 -24.70 10.73
CA LYS A 407 -6.78 -25.43 10.21
C LYS A 407 -5.50 -24.74 10.64
N THR A 408 -4.50 -25.51 11.04
CA THR A 408 -3.22 -24.95 11.49
C THR A 408 -2.12 -25.28 10.49
N LEU A 409 -1.37 -24.28 10.05
CA LEU A 409 -0.09 -24.43 9.35
C LEU A 409 1.02 -24.10 10.35
N THR A 410 1.94 -25.02 10.58
CA THR A 410 3.03 -24.87 11.55
C THR A 410 4.34 -25.48 11.04
N GLY A 411 5.42 -25.25 11.78
CA GLY A 411 6.76 -25.75 11.46
C GLY A 411 7.75 -24.65 11.07
N ASN A 412 8.95 -25.07 10.64
CA ASN A 412 10.06 -24.20 10.31
C ASN A 412 10.24 -23.95 8.80
N ALA A 413 9.53 -24.68 7.93
CA ALA A 413 9.59 -24.55 6.48
C ALA A 413 8.26 -24.05 5.88
N ALA A 414 8.29 -23.51 4.67
CA ALA A 414 7.20 -22.72 4.11
C ALA A 414 6.13 -23.58 3.43
N PHE A 415 4.87 -23.13 3.49
CA PHE A 415 3.87 -23.51 2.50
C PHE A 415 4.01 -22.60 1.27
N VAL A 416 4.37 -23.15 0.12
CA VAL A 416 4.56 -22.42 -1.13
C VAL A 416 3.41 -22.74 -2.09
N ASN A 417 2.49 -21.80 -2.25
CA ASN A 417 1.35 -21.89 -3.15
C ASN A 417 1.66 -21.29 -4.54
N ASN A 418 1.96 -22.12 -5.53
CA ASN A 418 2.05 -21.72 -6.95
C ASN A 418 0.73 -21.87 -7.71
N GLY A 419 -0.14 -22.78 -7.26
CA GLY A 419 -1.46 -23.06 -7.83
C GLY A 419 -2.58 -22.25 -7.17
N SER A 420 -3.57 -22.95 -6.60
CA SER A 420 -4.71 -22.33 -5.91
C SER A 420 -4.85 -22.82 -4.47
N PHE A 421 -5.06 -21.89 -3.54
CA PHE A 421 -5.50 -22.16 -2.18
C PHE A 421 -6.90 -21.56 -2.01
N LEU A 422 -7.91 -22.41 -1.86
CA LEU A 422 -9.31 -22.02 -1.88
C LEU A 422 -9.95 -22.18 -0.51
N HIS A 423 -10.37 -21.07 0.09
CA HIS A 423 -11.11 -21.06 1.35
C HIS A 423 -12.60 -20.87 1.12
N SER A 424 -13.33 -21.98 1.13
CA SER A 424 -14.72 -22.06 0.63
C SER A 424 -15.83 -21.94 1.68
N GLN A 425 -15.50 -21.89 2.97
CA GLN A 425 -16.46 -22.09 4.06
C GLN A 425 -16.77 -20.80 4.83
N SER A 426 -17.92 -20.80 5.51
CA SER A 426 -18.38 -19.70 6.34
C SER A 426 -18.83 -20.17 7.72
N GLY A 427 -18.17 -19.67 8.76
CA GLY A 427 -18.63 -19.78 10.16
C GLY A 427 -17.55 -19.38 11.15
N GLY A 428 -17.90 -18.86 12.34
CA GLY A 428 -16.93 -18.25 13.27
C GLY A 428 -15.78 -19.12 13.85
N ASN A 429 -15.62 -20.37 13.39
CA ASN A 429 -14.54 -21.29 13.77
C ASN A 429 -13.77 -21.83 12.54
N ASP A 430 -13.66 -21.08 11.44
CA ASP A 430 -13.04 -21.49 10.17
C ASP A 430 -11.69 -20.80 9.88
N ASN A 431 -11.00 -20.28 10.91
CA ASN A 431 -9.72 -19.60 10.73
C ASN A 431 -8.61 -20.55 10.24
N LEU A 432 -7.85 -20.10 9.24
CA LEU A 432 -6.51 -20.62 8.97
C LEU A 432 -5.53 -20.01 9.98
N GLN A 433 -4.84 -20.84 10.75
CA GLN A 433 -3.88 -20.40 11.76
C GLN A 433 -2.44 -20.61 11.28
N GLY A 434 -1.67 -19.53 11.17
CA GLY A 434 -0.23 -19.57 10.95
C GLY A 434 0.54 -19.63 12.27
N GLN A 435 1.36 -20.65 12.44
CA GLN A 435 2.22 -20.88 13.60
C GLN A 435 3.65 -21.21 13.15
N GLY A 436 4.63 -21.09 14.05
CA GLY A 436 6.03 -21.37 13.73
C GLY A 436 6.74 -20.26 12.96
N THR A 437 7.80 -20.62 12.22
CA THR A 437 8.70 -19.70 11.51
C THR A 437 8.71 -19.89 9.99
N GLY A 438 8.11 -20.97 9.47
CA GLY A 438 8.14 -21.34 8.06
C GLY A 438 7.38 -20.41 7.12
N GLY A 439 6.30 -19.77 7.61
CA GLY A 439 5.53 -18.80 6.84
C GLY A 439 4.72 -19.41 5.67
N PHE A 440 4.14 -18.52 4.86
CA PHE A 440 3.35 -18.88 3.68
C PHE A 440 3.77 -18.00 2.50
N VAL A 441 4.07 -18.61 1.36
CA VAL A 441 4.44 -17.90 0.12
C VAL A 441 3.36 -18.15 -0.92
N ASN A 442 2.61 -17.12 -1.28
CA ASN A 442 1.60 -17.17 -2.32
C ASN A 442 2.14 -16.65 -3.65
N ASN A 443 2.49 -17.54 -4.59
CA ASN A 443 2.85 -17.21 -5.98
C ASN A 443 1.65 -17.32 -6.94
N GLY A 444 0.62 -18.11 -6.57
CA GLY A 444 -0.59 -18.33 -7.35
C GLY A 444 -1.80 -17.55 -6.83
N LEU A 445 -2.95 -18.23 -6.72
CA LEU A 445 -4.19 -17.69 -6.16
C LEU A 445 -4.38 -18.15 -4.71
N PHE A 446 -4.51 -17.20 -3.78
CA PHE A 446 -5.09 -17.44 -2.46
C PHE A 446 -6.45 -16.75 -2.42
N GLU A 447 -7.53 -17.51 -2.24
CA GLU A 447 -8.88 -16.97 -2.35
C GLU A 447 -9.77 -17.31 -1.16
N PHE A 448 -10.32 -16.28 -0.52
CA PHE A 448 -11.48 -16.40 0.36
C PHE A 448 -12.78 -16.34 -0.47
N GLN A 449 -13.39 -17.49 -0.66
CA GLN A 449 -14.73 -17.65 -1.25
C GLN A 449 -15.83 -17.65 -0.17
N GLY A 450 -15.47 -17.96 1.07
CA GLY A 450 -16.34 -17.88 2.26
C GLY A 450 -15.94 -16.76 3.24
N ASP A 451 -16.36 -16.88 4.50
CA ASP A 451 -16.29 -15.82 5.52
C ASP A 451 -15.12 -15.96 6.51
N GLY A 452 -14.18 -16.88 6.27
CA GLY A 452 -13.14 -17.14 7.27
C GLY A 452 -11.95 -16.18 7.31
N ASP A 453 -11.11 -16.40 8.32
CA ASP A 453 -9.99 -15.54 8.72
C ASP A 453 -8.62 -16.19 8.52
N PHE A 454 -7.57 -15.37 8.51
CA PHE A 454 -6.18 -15.79 8.68
C PHE A 454 -5.60 -15.22 9.99
N ASP A 455 -5.42 -16.10 10.97
CA ASP A 455 -4.85 -15.80 12.26
C ASP A 455 -3.35 -16.14 12.31
N MET A 456 -2.47 -15.13 12.38
CA MET A 456 -1.02 -15.34 12.46
C MET A 456 -0.53 -15.18 13.91
N SER A 457 -0.52 -16.29 14.64
CA SER A 457 -0.26 -16.28 16.08
C SER A 457 1.21 -16.03 16.47
N SER A 458 2.16 -16.38 15.61
CA SER A 458 3.61 -16.21 15.80
C SER A 458 4.09 -14.88 15.18
N SER A 459 4.99 -14.16 15.87
CA SER A 459 5.59 -12.92 15.35
C SER A 459 6.51 -13.12 14.16
N ASP A 460 7.06 -14.33 14.04
CA ASP A 460 8.03 -14.67 13.01
C ASP A 460 7.35 -15.25 11.77
N TYR A 461 6.06 -15.59 11.89
CA TYR A 461 5.28 -16.08 10.76
C TYR A 461 5.05 -14.96 9.75
N THR A 462 5.46 -15.19 8.51
CA THR A 462 5.34 -14.20 7.44
C THR A 462 4.49 -14.76 6.31
N PHE A 463 3.48 -14.00 5.88
CA PHE A 463 2.76 -14.25 4.64
C PHE A 463 3.31 -13.35 3.54
N THR A 464 3.89 -13.95 2.50
CA THR A 464 4.42 -13.26 1.35
C THR A 464 3.53 -13.49 0.14
N ASN A 465 2.91 -12.44 -0.37
CA ASN A 465 2.07 -12.46 -1.56
C ASN A 465 2.84 -11.98 -2.79
N ASN A 466 3.21 -12.91 -3.68
CA ASN A 466 3.76 -12.66 -5.01
C ASN A 466 2.69 -12.79 -6.12
N GLY A 467 1.59 -13.51 -5.84
CA GLY A 467 0.46 -13.73 -6.75
C GLY A 467 -0.79 -12.92 -6.37
N THR A 468 -1.97 -13.54 -6.42
CA THR A 468 -3.24 -12.89 -6.09
C THR A 468 -3.77 -13.37 -4.74
N PHE A 469 -3.96 -12.45 -3.81
CA PHE A 469 -4.69 -12.63 -2.56
C PHE A 469 -6.06 -11.96 -2.69
N ARG A 470 -7.13 -12.76 -2.81
CA ARG A 470 -8.46 -12.28 -3.17
C ARG A 470 -9.52 -12.67 -2.16
N ARG A 471 -10.49 -11.78 -1.98
CA ARG A 471 -11.82 -12.13 -1.47
C ARG A 471 -12.87 -11.97 -2.57
N SER A 472 -13.59 -13.06 -2.87
CA SER A 472 -14.61 -13.09 -3.93
C SER A 472 -16.02 -13.49 -3.48
N GLY A 473 -16.17 -14.05 -2.27
CA GLY A 473 -17.46 -14.49 -1.74
C GLY A 473 -17.68 -14.19 -0.25
N GLY A 474 -18.62 -14.91 0.35
CA GLY A 474 -19.10 -14.74 1.73
C GLY A 474 -20.39 -13.91 1.87
N THR A 475 -20.98 -13.93 3.07
CA THR A 475 -22.31 -13.35 3.36
C THR A 475 -22.29 -11.98 4.04
N GLY A 476 -21.14 -11.31 4.05
CA GLY A 476 -20.96 -9.95 4.58
C GLY A 476 -20.10 -9.85 5.82
N ASP A 477 -19.67 -10.99 6.39
CA ASP A 477 -18.69 -11.01 7.48
C ASP A 477 -17.32 -10.60 6.96
N THR A 478 -16.55 -9.88 7.78
CA THR A 478 -15.24 -9.35 7.40
C THR A 478 -14.18 -10.44 7.52
N THR A 479 -13.31 -10.61 6.52
CA THR A 479 -12.14 -11.50 6.61
C THR A 479 -11.02 -10.72 7.25
N PHE A 480 -10.46 -11.25 8.33
CA PHE A 480 -9.34 -10.65 9.05
C PHE A 480 -8.04 -11.42 8.77
N VAL A 481 -6.98 -10.68 8.49
CA VAL A 481 -5.59 -11.13 8.49
C VAL A 481 -4.89 -10.40 9.64
N PHE A 482 -4.60 -11.08 10.75
CA PHE A 482 -4.35 -10.39 12.02
C PHE A 482 -3.46 -11.13 13.03
N ARG A 483 -3.27 -10.49 14.19
CA ARG A 483 -2.38 -10.83 15.33
C ARG A 483 -0.92 -10.44 15.13
N ASN A 484 0.02 -11.38 15.24
CA ASN A 484 1.42 -11.11 15.56
C ASN A 484 2.34 -11.19 14.34
N GLY A 485 1.96 -11.94 13.30
CA GLY A 485 2.78 -12.15 12.12
C GLY A 485 2.97 -10.90 11.24
N ASN A 486 3.62 -11.12 10.10
CA ASN A 486 3.96 -10.08 9.12
C ASN A 486 3.27 -10.40 7.78
N PHE A 487 2.86 -9.35 7.06
CA PHE A 487 2.31 -9.48 5.71
C PHE A 487 3.13 -8.67 4.71
N ILE A 488 3.58 -9.32 3.65
CA ILE A 488 4.36 -8.72 2.58
C ILE A 488 3.56 -8.86 1.29
N ASN A 489 3.06 -7.75 0.74
CA ASN A 489 2.59 -7.73 -0.64
C ASN A 489 3.78 -7.39 -1.54
N ALA A 490 4.39 -8.40 -2.16
CA ALA A 490 5.63 -8.24 -2.92
C ALA A 490 5.38 -7.59 -4.29
N ALA A 491 6.46 -7.29 -5.02
CA ALA A 491 6.38 -6.78 -6.38
C ALA A 491 5.60 -7.77 -7.28
N GLY A 492 4.54 -7.30 -7.94
CA GLY A 492 3.63 -8.15 -8.74
C GLY A 492 2.48 -8.77 -7.94
N GLY A 493 2.53 -8.74 -6.60
CA GLY A 493 1.47 -9.20 -5.74
C GLY A 493 0.21 -8.33 -5.84
N VAL A 494 -0.96 -8.97 -5.91
CA VAL A 494 -2.27 -8.32 -5.99
C VAL A 494 -3.07 -8.66 -4.74
N VAL A 495 -3.57 -7.64 -4.04
CA VAL A 495 -4.61 -7.77 -3.02
C VAL A 495 -5.91 -7.25 -3.61
N GLU A 496 -6.94 -8.10 -3.67
CA GLU A 496 -8.20 -7.79 -4.34
C GLU A 496 -9.42 -8.11 -3.46
N ALA A 497 -10.31 -7.14 -3.30
CA ALA A 497 -11.64 -7.36 -2.75
C ALA A 497 -12.69 -7.15 -3.87
N THR A 498 -13.25 -8.24 -4.38
CA THR A 498 -14.35 -8.20 -5.37
C THR A 498 -15.72 -8.33 -4.72
N ASN A 499 -15.78 -8.71 -3.45
CA ASN A 499 -16.99 -8.74 -2.64
C ASN A 499 -16.64 -8.54 -1.15
N SER A 500 -17.54 -7.91 -0.38
CA SER A 500 -17.43 -7.74 1.08
C SER A 500 -16.14 -7.02 1.53
N LYS A 501 -15.60 -7.30 2.72
CA LYS A 501 -14.50 -6.53 3.33
C LYS A 501 -13.33 -7.44 3.72
N ILE A 502 -12.12 -7.06 3.32
CA ILE A 502 -10.85 -7.63 3.82
C ILE A 502 -10.23 -6.64 4.80
N VAL A 503 -9.75 -7.12 5.95
CA VAL A 503 -8.96 -6.35 6.92
C VAL A 503 -7.58 -6.99 7.04
N ILE A 504 -6.53 -6.21 6.80
CA ILE A 504 -5.14 -6.63 7.05
C ILE A 504 -4.59 -5.75 8.18
N ALA A 505 -4.47 -6.34 9.37
CA ALA A 505 -4.18 -5.65 10.62
C ALA A 505 -3.02 -6.33 11.37
N LEU A 506 -1.79 -6.03 10.94
CA LEU A 506 -0.56 -6.69 11.37
C LEU A 506 0.54 -5.67 11.69
N ASN A 507 1.62 -6.11 12.33
CA ASN A 507 2.79 -5.26 12.55
C ASN A 507 3.88 -5.61 11.54
N ASN A 508 4.76 -4.65 11.25
CA ASN A 508 5.90 -4.82 10.34
C ASN A 508 5.49 -5.30 8.94
N SER A 509 4.34 -4.87 8.46
CA SER A 509 3.85 -5.22 7.13
C SER A 509 4.51 -4.36 6.05
N VAL A 510 4.63 -4.91 4.84
CA VAL A 510 5.26 -4.27 3.70
C VAL A 510 4.34 -4.33 2.49
N SER A 511 4.19 -3.20 1.81
CA SER A 511 3.57 -3.14 0.49
C SER A 511 4.62 -2.68 -0.51
N ASP A 512 5.07 -3.56 -1.41
CA ASP A 512 6.10 -3.20 -2.39
C ASP A 512 5.55 -2.21 -3.43
N ALA A 513 6.43 -1.40 -4.01
CA ALA A 513 6.10 -0.43 -5.05
C ALA A 513 5.46 -1.06 -6.30
N GLY A 514 5.83 -2.31 -6.63
CA GLY A 514 5.26 -3.07 -7.74
C GLY A 514 3.98 -3.82 -7.39
N SER A 515 3.47 -3.72 -6.17
CA SER A 515 2.25 -4.41 -5.71
C SER A 515 0.97 -3.64 -6.08
N THR A 516 -0.18 -4.31 -6.10
CA THR A 516 -1.49 -3.70 -6.41
C THR A 516 -2.55 -3.99 -5.36
N TRP A 517 -3.39 -3.00 -5.06
CA TRP A 517 -4.48 -3.04 -4.08
C TRP A 517 -5.79 -2.59 -4.73
N THR A 518 -6.69 -3.52 -4.98
CA THR A 518 -7.89 -3.30 -5.79
C THR A 518 -9.16 -3.54 -5.00
N ALA A 519 -9.90 -2.47 -4.72
CA ALA A 519 -11.20 -2.49 -4.05
C ALA A 519 -12.34 -2.34 -5.07
N ASN A 520 -12.44 -3.26 -6.04
CA ASN A 520 -13.39 -3.22 -7.16
C ASN A 520 -14.57 -4.18 -6.96
N GLY A 521 -15.30 -4.00 -5.87
CA GLY A 521 -16.48 -4.81 -5.54
C GLY A 521 -16.62 -5.09 -4.04
N GLY A 522 -15.53 -4.92 -3.29
CA GLY A 522 -15.48 -4.92 -1.83
C GLY A 522 -14.49 -3.89 -1.27
N HIS A 523 -14.43 -3.75 0.05
CA HIS A 523 -13.52 -2.83 0.74
C HIS A 523 -12.22 -3.52 1.18
N ILE A 524 -11.11 -2.80 1.15
CA ILE A 524 -9.85 -3.24 1.76
C ILE A 524 -9.51 -2.28 2.91
N GLN A 525 -9.41 -2.82 4.12
CA GLN A 525 -8.97 -2.08 5.28
C GLN A 525 -7.53 -2.45 5.63
N ILE A 526 -6.73 -1.44 5.97
CA ILE A 526 -5.39 -1.62 6.52
C ILE A 526 -5.31 -1.08 7.95
N GLY A 527 -4.53 -1.75 8.79
CA GLY A 527 -4.24 -1.32 10.17
C GLY A 527 -2.91 -1.91 10.66
N GLY A 528 -2.41 -1.36 11.76
CA GLY A 528 -1.09 -1.69 12.32
C GLY A 528 0.06 -0.98 11.61
N SER A 529 1.28 -1.52 11.69
CA SER A 529 2.48 -0.85 11.17
C SER A 529 2.83 -1.29 9.75
N TRP A 530 3.00 -0.32 8.86
CA TRP A 530 3.25 -0.54 7.43
C TRP A 530 4.40 0.28 6.88
N THR A 531 5.07 -0.26 5.86
CA THR A 531 6.01 0.48 5.00
C THR A 531 5.74 0.22 3.52
N GLY A 532 6.17 1.14 2.66
CA GLY A 532 6.15 0.97 1.21
C GLY A 532 4.99 1.69 0.52
N VAL A 533 4.44 1.14 -0.56
CA VAL A 533 3.48 1.80 -1.45
C VAL A 533 2.21 0.99 -1.65
N PHE A 534 1.06 1.59 -1.35
CA PHE A 534 -0.27 1.08 -1.71
C PHE A 534 -0.68 1.64 -3.08
N ASN A 535 -0.41 0.90 -4.14
CA ASN A 535 -0.79 1.29 -5.51
C ASN A 535 -2.07 0.55 -5.94
N GLY A 536 -3.03 1.22 -6.58
CA GLY A 536 -4.22 0.54 -7.08
C GLY A 536 -5.45 1.42 -7.30
N SER A 537 -6.64 0.88 -7.06
CA SER A 537 -7.91 1.56 -7.38
C SER A 537 -9.08 1.11 -6.50
N GLY A 538 -10.06 2.01 -6.32
CA GLY A 538 -11.39 1.69 -5.80
C GLY A 538 -12.48 2.17 -6.75
N SER A 539 -13.62 1.48 -6.80
CA SER A 539 -14.74 1.84 -7.68
C SER A 539 -16.11 1.66 -7.01
N GLY A 540 -17.14 2.32 -7.56
CA GLY A 540 -18.50 2.28 -7.02
C GLY A 540 -18.59 2.96 -5.66
N SER A 541 -18.96 2.24 -4.61
CA SER A 541 -18.92 2.70 -3.22
C SER A 541 -17.74 2.13 -2.43
N ASN A 542 -16.80 1.47 -3.09
CA ASN A 542 -15.71 0.70 -2.49
C ASN A 542 -14.38 1.45 -2.56
N PHE A 543 -13.51 1.22 -1.58
CA PHE A 543 -12.27 1.98 -1.39
C PHE A 543 -11.29 1.20 -0.50
N VAL A 544 -10.03 1.64 -0.51
CA VAL A 544 -9.01 1.25 0.48
C VAL A 544 -9.10 2.22 1.66
N PHE A 545 -9.00 1.76 2.91
CA PHE A 545 -9.17 2.66 4.06
C PHE A 545 -8.47 2.24 5.35
N VAL A 546 -8.36 3.23 6.24
CA VAL A 546 -8.06 3.05 7.67
C VAL A 546 -9.32 3.37 8.47
N GLY A 547 -9.68 2.51 9.41
CA GLY A 547 -10.91 2.65 10.18
C GLY A 547 -11.11 1.54 11.21
N ASN A 548 -12.19 1.64 11.97
CA ASN A 548 -12.46 0.67 13.02
C ASN A 548 -12.85 -0.68 12.39
N ASN A 549 -12.12 -1.73 12.74
CA ASN A 549 -12.38 -3.05 12.19
C ASN A 549 -13.59 -3.76 12.83
N GLY A 550 -14.13 -3.24 13.94
CA GLY A 550 -15.31 -3.74 14.64
C GLY A 550 -15.08 -4.99 15.50
N ASN A 551 -13.88 -5.57 15.45
CA ASN A 551 -13.49 -6.77 16.18
C ASN A 551 -12.49 -6.44 17.29
N GLY A 552 -12.95 -6.47 18.54
CA GLY A 552 -12.13 -6.15 19.71
C GLY A 552 -10.90 -7.05 19.89
N THR A 553 -10.85 -8.22 19.24
CA THR A 553 -9.69 -9.13 19.25
C THR A 553 -8.57 -8.67 18.31
N VAL A 554 -8.90 -7.89 17.27
CA VAL A 554 -7.95 -7.50 16.22
C VAL A 554 -7.14 -6.27 16.62
N GLY A 555 -7.64 -5.42 17.54
CA GLY A 555 -6.90 -4.41 18.34
C GLY A 555 -6.12 -3.31 17.60
N LYS A 556 -5.81 -3.49 16.31
CA LYS A 556 -4.95 -2.65 15.48
C LYS A 556 -5.81 -1.96 14.43
N ASN A 557 -6.34 -0.81 14.81
CA ASN A 557 -7.24 -0.01 14.01
C ASN A 557 -6.54 1.18 13.34
N ASP A 558 -5.56 1.77 14.03
CA ASP A 558 -4.74 2.86 13.51
C ASP A 558 -3.72 2.35 12.48
N LEU A 559 -3.31 3.24 11.58
CA LEU A 559 -2.18 3.02 10.69
C LEU A 559 -0.93 3.66 11.30
N ILE A 560 0.11 2.87 11.52
CA ILE A 560 1.42 3.32 12.00
C ILE A 560 2.40 3.32 10.81
N VAL A 561 2.98 4.47 10.50
CA VAL A 561 3.94 4.62 9.39
C VAL A 561 5.32 4.14 9.84
N GLY A 562 5.80 3.06 9.25
CA GLY A 562 7.12 2.52 9.54
C GLY A 562 8.27 3.37 8.96
N ALA A 563 9.50 3.01 9.32
CA ALA A 563 10.70 3.83 9.07
C ALA A 563 10.98 4.17 7.60
N ALA A 564 10.54 3.36 6.65
CA ALA A 564 10.69 3.62 5.22
C ALA A 564 9.59 4.52 4.63
N GLY A 565 8.64 4.97 5.46
CA GLY A 565 7.47 5.71 5.04
C GLY A 565 6.37 4.84 4.43
N VAL A 566 5.21 5.45 4.20
CA VAL A 566 4.07 4.86 3.49
C VAL A 566 3.68 5.80 2.36
N THR A 567 3.42 5.26 1.17
CA THR A 567 2.87 6.01 0.05
C THR A 567 1.53 5.42 -0.39
N THR A 568 0.52 6.23 -0.63
CA THR A 568 -0.75 5.81 -1.23
C THR A 568 -0.90 6.38 -2.63
N ASN A 569 -1.06 5.48 -3.59
CA ASN A 569 -1.37 5.77 -4.98
C ASN A 569 -2.66 5.04 -5.39
N ILE A 570 -3.76 5.37 -4.73
CA ILE A 570 -5.07 4.77 -5.00
C ILE A 570 -5.89 5.71 -5.87
N SER A 571 -6.34 5.22 -7.02
CA SER A 571 -7.18 5.95 -7.98
C SER A 571 -8.67 5.63 -7.79
N GLY A 572 -9.54 6.28 -8.57
CA GLY A 572 -10.99 6.10 -8.51
C GLY A 572 -11.58 6.73 -7.25
N ASN A 573 -12.17 5.93 -6.36
CA ASN A 573 -12.69 6.41 -5.08
C ASN A 573 -11.60 6.75 -4.05
N GLY A 574 -10.35 6.35 -4.30
CA GLY A 574 -9.22 6.73 -3.47
C GLY A 574 -9.06 5.94 -2.17
N PHE A 575 -8.19 6.47 -1.32
CA PHE A 575 -7.87 5.99 0.01
C PHE A 575 -8.64 6.80 1.06
N HIS A 576 -9.32 6.17 2.01
CA HIS A 576 -10.14 6.86 2.98
C HIS A 576 -9.61 6.73 4.42
N LEU A 577 -9.69 7.80 5.21
CA LEU A 577 -9.54 7.78 6.66
C LEU A 577 -10.92 7.95 7.32
N ARG A 578 -11.43 6.92 8.02
CA ARG A 578 -12.84 6.85 8.44
C ARG A 578 -13.16 6.86 9.94
N ALA A 579 -12.40 6.23 10.81
CA ALA A 579 -12.77 6.23 12.25
C ALA A 579 -11.58 6.22 13.20
N GLU A 580 -10.37 6.24 12.64
CA GLU A 580 -9.13 5.93 13.33
C GLU A 580 -8.05 6.87 12.82
N ASN A 581 -6.85 6.74 13.36
CA ASN A 581 -5.78 7.71 13.21
C ASN A 581 -4.66 7.19 12.31
N ILE A 582 -3.84 8.13 11.84
CA ILE A 582 -2.54 7.83 11.24
C ILE A 582 -1.48 8.31 12.23
N ASP A 583 -0.73 7.38 12.80
CA ASP A 583 0.48 7.69 13.57
C ASP A 583 1.68 7.65 12.62
N THR A 584 2.24 8.81 12.31
CA THR A 584 3.41 8.91 11.44
C THR A 584 4.69 8.39 12.08
N ALA A 585 4.74 8.25 13.42
CA ALA A 585 5.90 7.78 14.17
C ALA A 585 7.24 8.44 13.75
N GLY A 586 7.20 9.74 13.42
CA GLY A 586 8.35 10.53 12.95
C GLY A 586 8.71 10.34 11.48
N ASN A 587 7.94 9.56 10.73
CA ASN A 587 8.18 9.21 9.33
C ASN A 587 7.23 9.93 8.37
N THR A 588 7.40 9.71 7.06
CA THR A 588 6.59 10.36 6.02
C THR A 588 5.46 9.45 5.53
N PHE A 589 4.23 9.97 5.59
CA PHE A 589 3.09 9.44 4.84
C PHE A 589 2.91 10.28 3.57
N THR A 590 2.88 9.65 2.40
CA THR A 590 2.82 10.33 1.10
C THR A 590 1.56 9.94 0.35
N ASN A 591 0.78 10.90 -0.12
CA ASN A 591 -0.28 10.69 -1.09
C ASN A 591 0.17 11.13 -2.50
N THR A 592 0.01 10.24 -3.47
CA THR A 592 0.17 10.52 -4.91
C THR A 592 -1.12 10.21 -5.70
N GLY A 593 -2.15 9.69 -5.04
CA GLY A 593 -3.46 9.36 -5.62
C GLY A 593 -4.57 10.21 -5.02
N VAL A 594 -5.76 9.63 -4.88
CA VAL A 594 -6.91 10.29 -4.24
C VAL A 594 -6.97 9.89 -2.77
N PHE A 595 -7.03 10.86 -1.86
CA PHE A 595 -7.11 10.64 -0.40
C PHE A 595 -8.26 11.43 0.21
N HIS A 596 -9.14 10.75 0.93
CA HIS A 596 -10.33 11.32 1.54
C HIS A 596 -10.30 11.18 3.06
N PHE A 597 -10.54 12.27 3.78
CA PHE A 597 -10.95 12.24 5.17
C PHE A 597 -12.48 12.21 5.19
N SER A 598 -13.06 11.02 5.24
CA SER A 598 -14.50 10.82 4.97
C SER A 598 -15.21 10.24 6.18
N THR A 599 -15.91 11.05 6.98
CA THR A 599 -16.86 10.71 8.07
C THR A 599 -16.99 11.92 9.00
N ASN A 600 -18.03 11.99 9.82
CA ASN A 600 -18.19 13.10 10.76
C ASN A 600 -17.31 12.96 12.02
N ASP A 601 -16.64 11.82 12.22
CA ASP A 601 -15.81 11.61 13.40
C ASP A 601 -14.49 12.37 13.29
N ALA A 602 -13.98 12.85 14.42
CA ALA A 602 -12.67 13.48 14.50
C ALA A 602 -11.58 12.52 14.00
N LYS A 603 -10.62 13.06 13.25
CA LYS A 603 -9.44 12.33 12.75
C LYS A 603 -8.21 12.95 13.33
N SER A 604 -7.19 12.14 13.61
CA SER A 604 -5.88 12.67 13.95
C SER A 604 -4.80 12.07 13.07
N ILE A 605 -3.84 12.92 12.71
CA ILE A 605 -2.54 12.54 12.20
C ILE A 605 -1.53 12.96 13.28
N THR A 606 -0.83 11.97 13.84
CA THR A 606 0.03 12.14 15.01
C THR A 606 1.44 11.63 14.74
N GLY A 607 2.34 11.68 15.73
CA GLY A 607 3.61 10.97 15.70
C GLY A 607 4.83 11.81 15.32
N GLY A 608 4.68 13.11 15.00
CA GLY A 608 5.81 14.02 14.81
C GLY A 608 6.46 13.98 13.42
N GLY A 609 5.86 13.30 12.44
CA GLY A 609 6.39 13.11 11.09
C GLY A 609 5.85 14.13 10.09
N THR A 610 5.65 13.69 8.84
CA THR A 610 5.04 14.53 7.79
C THR A 610 3.99 13.76 6.99
N PHE A 611 2.84 14.38 6.76
CA PHE A 611 1.85 13.94 5.78
C PHE A 611 1.99 14.79 4.51
N GLN A 612 2.33 14.20 3.38
CA GLN A 612 2.62 14.91 2.13
C GLN A 612 1.60 14.56 1.05
N ASN A 613 0.93 15.55 0.48
CA ASN A 613 0.19 15.41 -0.78
C ASN A 613 1.04 15.95 -1.93
N THR A 614 1.50 15.07 -2.81
CA THR A 614 2.45 15.39 -3.88
C THR A 614 1.74 15.87 -5.14
N GLY A 615 2.47 16.44 -6.11
CA GLY A 615 1.94 17.08 -7.34
C GLY A 615 0.94 16.27 -8.20
N ALA A 616 0.83 14.96 -8.02
CA ALA A 616 -0.15 14.11 -8.70
C ALA A 616 -1.38 13.76 -7.84
N GLY A 617 -1.33 14.04 -6.54
CA GLY A 617 -2.36 13.67 -5.58
C GLY A 617 -3.52 14.64 -5.51
N GLN A 618 -4.65 14.13 -5.03
CA GLN A 618 -5.84 14.89 -4.65
C GLN A 618 -6.17 14.53 -3.20
N MET A 619 -6.40 15.54 -2.38
CA MET A 619 -6.85 15.38 -1.01
C MET A 619 -8.19 16.05 -0.81
N ASP A 620 -9.13 15.40 -0.15
CA ASP A 620 -10.42 15.99 0.22
C ASP A 620 -10.69 15.78 1.71
N LEU A 621 -10.94 16.87 2.43
CA LEU A 621 -11.29 16.89 3.84
C LEU A 621 -12.78 17.19 3.99
N ILE A 622 -13.53 16.14 4.34
CA ILE A 622 -15.00 16.13 4.49
C ILE A 622 -15.38 15.85 5.97
N THR A 623 -14.40 15.73 6.87
CA THR A 623 -14.64 15.48 8.31
C THR A 623 -14.74 16.79 9.10
N ALA A 624 -15.50 16.77 10.21
CA ALA A 624 -15.69 17.95 11.05
C ALA A 624 -14.42 18.41 11.81
N VAL A 625 -13.49 17.49 12.12
CA VAL A 625 -12.27 17.78 12.89
C VAL A 625 -11.11 16.93 12.37
N LEU A 626 -9.99 17.57 12.03
CA LEU A 626 -8.69 16.95 11.72
C LEU A 626 -7.63 17.51 12.66
N THR A 627 -7.14 16.71 13.60
CA THR A 627 -6.05 17.08 14.51
C THR A 627 -4.69 16.72 13.89
N LEU A 628 -3.78 17.69 13.83
CA LEU A 628 -2.37 17.53 13.45
C LEU A 628 -1.49 17.64 14.70
N ASP A 629 -1.20 16.51 15.35
CA ASP A 629 -0.37 16.48 16.57
C ASP A 629 1.11 16.31 16.22
N ALA A 630 1.88 17.38 16.41
CA ALA A 630 3.30 17.52 16.06
C ALA A 630 3.67 17.15 14.61
N THR A 631 2.69 16.93 13.74
CA THR A 631 2.87 16.38 12.39
C THR A 631 2.54 17.45 11.36
N ASP A 632 3.46 17.69 10.43
CA ASP A 632 3.26 18.67 9.37
C ASP A 632 2.45 18.07 8.21
N LEU A 633 1.44 18.78 7.73
CA LEU A 633 0.70 18.45 6.51
C LEU A 633 1.16 19.36 5.38
N THR A 634 1.88 18.81 4.41
CA THR A 634 2.37 19.56 3.25
C THR A 634 1.55 19.20 2.01
N ASN A 635 0.91 20.19 1.40
CA ASN A 635 0.18 20.06 0.15
C ASN A 635 0.93 20.70 -1.01
N ALA A 636 1.27 19.92 -2.05
CA ALA A 636 1.86 20.38 -3.29
C ALA A 636 0.99 20.06 -4.53
N ALA A 637 -0.29 19.71 -4.32
CA ALA A 637 -1.29 19.50 -5.37
C ALA A 637 -2.66 20.03 -4.94
N THR A 638 -3.76 19.41 -5.34
CA THR A 638 -5.10 19.87 -4.95
C THR A 638 -5.46 19.33 -3.57
N PHE A 639 -5.83 20.23 -2.66
CA PHE A 639 -6.45 19.90 -1.39
C PHE A 639 -7.76 20.68 -1.25
N THR A 640 -8.90 19.98 -1.24
CA THR A 640 -10.22 20.56 -0.98
C THR A 640 -10.60 20.39 0.48
N ILE A 641 -11.00 21.46 1.13
CA ILE A 641 -11.53 21.48 2.50
C ILE A 641 -12.98 21.92 2.39
N ALA A 642 -13.90 20.99 2.69
CA ALA A 642 -15.32 21.22 2.57
C ALA A 642 -16.02 21.09 3.93
N GLY A 643 -16.81 22.10 4.29
CA GLY A 643 -17.54 22.15 5.56
C GLY A 643 -16.70 22.69 6.73
N ALA A 644 -17.24 22.63 7.95
CA ALA A 644 -16.53 23.08 9.15
C ALA A 644 -15.41 22.10 9.50
N VAL A 645 -14.19 22.59 9.64
CA VAL A 645 -12.98 21.80 9.88
C VAL A 645 -12.17 22.43 11.01
N THR A 646 -12.06 21.72 12.13
CA THR A 646 -11.09 22.10 13.17
C THR A 646 -9.73 21.51 12.82
N LEU A 647 -8.70 22.34 12.66
CA LEU A 647 -7.28 21.96 12.64
C LEU A 647 -6.62 22.21 13.99
N ASP A 648 -6.67 21.18 14.83
CA ASP A 648 -6.10 21.21 16.18
C ASP A 648 -4.66 20.66 16.21
N GLY A 649 -3.87 21.01 17.21
CA GLY A 649 -2.55 20.45 17.49
C GLY A 649 -1.37 21.37 17.15
N THR A 650 -0.15 20.86 17.35
CA THR A 650 1.08 21.66 17.23
C THR A 650 1.79 21.53 15.88
N GLY A 651 1.23 20.79 14.92
CA GLY A 651 1.77 20.67 13.56
C GLY A 651 1.54 21.92 12.70
N GLU A 652 2.07 21.92 11.47
CA GLU A 652 1.84 22.97 10.48
C GLU A 652 1.08 22.45 9.25
N LEU A 653 0.11 23.22 8.72
CA LEU A 653 -0.42 23.01 7.38
C LEU A 653 0.30 23.93 6.39
N ILE A 654 1.02 23.34 5.44
CA ILE A 654 1.82 24.03 4.45
C ILE A 654 1.22 23.79 3.06
N ASN A 655 0.63 24.81 2.44
CA ASN A 655 0.31 24.76 1.01
C ASN A 655 1.55 25.17 0.22
N ALA A 656 2.41 24.19 -0.09
CA ALA A 656 3.71 24.36 -0.73
C ALA A 656 3.60 24.76 -2.20
N ALA A 657 4.73 25.17 -2.79
CA ALA A 657 4.82 25.55 -4.20
C ALA A 657 4.19 24.49 -5.14
N GLY A 658 3.33 24.93 -6.05
CA GLY A 658 2.56 24.07 -6.95
C GLY A 658 1.23 23.57 -6.38
N GLY A 659 1.00 23.73 -5.08
CA GLY A 659 -0.25 23.39 -4.41
C GLY A 659 -1.39 24.35 -4.72
N THR A 660 -2.60 23.81 -4.70
CA THR A 660 -3.87 24.55 -4.68
C THR A 660 -4.69 24.05 -3.49
N LEU A 661 -4.85 24.91 -2.48
CA LEU A 661 -5.75 24.70 -1.37
C LEU A 661 -7.09 25.36 -1.71
N ILE A 662 -8.18 24.61 -1.64
CA ILE A 662 -9.55 25.10 -1.88
C ILE A 662 -10.29 24.99 -0.56
N TRP A 663 -10.70 26.13 -0.01
CA TRP A 663 -11.57 26.18 1.15
C TRP A 663 -12.99 26.50 0.66
N ASP A 664 -13.85 25.49 0.63
CA ASP A 664 -15.19 25.56 0.02
C ASP A 664 -16.33 25.46 1.04
N THR A 665 -17.25 26.43 1.01
CA THR A 665 -18.34 26.61 2.01
C THR A 665 -19.74 26.68 1.39
N PRO A 666 -20.19 25.62 0.70
CA PRO A 666 -21.37 25.70 -0.16
C PRO A 666 -22.72 25.85 0.57
N SER A 667 -22.85 25.45 1.85
CA SER A 667 -24.17 25.42 2.52
C SER A 667 -24.20 25.68 4.04
N ALA A 668 -23.04 25.74 4.70
CA ALA A 668 -22.92 26.05 6.12
C ALA A 668 -21.61 26.78 6.36
N ASP A 669 -21.59 27.65 7.37
CA ASP A 669 -20.37 28.29 7.84
C ASP A 669 -19.32 27.22 8.14
N SER A 670 -18.11 27.44 7.64
CA SER A 670 -16.98 26.60 7.97
C SER A 670 -16.09 27.34 8.93
N ASN A 671 -15.91 26.76 10.11
CA ASN A 671 -14.87 27.20 11.00
C ASN A 671 -13.60 26.46 10.61
N PHE A 672 -12.53 27.22 10.45
CA PHE A 672 -11.16 26.78 10.42
C PHE A 672 -10.54 27.16 11.76
N ILE A 673 -10.73 26.28 12.73
CA ILE A 673 -10.17 26.45 14.07
C ILE A 673 -8.70 26.04 13.97
N LEU A 674 -7.81 27.02 14.08
CA LEU A 674 -6.36 26.92 14.03
C LEU A 674 -5.80 26.85 15.42
N ASP A 675 -5.42 25.67 15.90
CA ASP A 675 -4.38 25.59 16.92
C ASP A 675 -3.00 25.31 16.29
N ALA A 676 -3.01 24.79 15.06
CA ALA A 676 -1.86 24.67 14.17
C ALA A 676 -1.58 25.97 13.39
N ALA A 677 -0.36 26.15 12.89
CA ALA A 677 -0.04 27.23 11.96
C ALA A 677 -0.42 26.86 10.51
N ILE A 678 -0.97 27.80 9.73
CA ILE A 678 -1.05 27.69 8.27
C ILE A 678 0.02 28.57 7.62
N ARG A 679 0.73 28.00 6.65
CA ARG A 679 1.56 28.75 5.70
C ARG A 679 1.15 28.48 4.26
N ASN A 680 0.67 29.50 3.58
CA ASN A 680 0.38 29.45 2.15
C ASN A 680 1.59 29.96 1.33
N GLN A 681 2.17 29.08 0.51
CA GLN A 681 3.28 29.38 -0.41
C GLN A 681 2.87 29.32 -1.89
N ALA A 682 1.63 28.88 -2.16
CA ALA A 682 1.06 28.76 -3.50
C ALA A 682 -0.37 29.33 -3.53
N THR A 683 -1.33 28.65 -4.16
CA THR A 683 -2.68 29.21 -4.33
C THR A 683 -3.63 28.70 -3.25
N LEU A 684 -4.26 29.61 -2.51
CA LEU A 684 -5.44 29.35 -1.69
C LEU A 684 -6.66 29.99 -2.34
N ASN A 685 -7.70 29.23 -2.61
CA ASN A 685 -8.98 29.74 -3.09
C ASN A 685 -10.02 29.64 -1.97
N LEU A 686 -10.65 30.76 -1.64
CA LEU A 686 -11.84 30.81 -0.79
C LEU A 686 -13.07 30.81 -1.71
N THR A 687 -13.89 29.76 -1.62
CA THR A 687 -15.07 29.57 -2.47
C THR A 687 -16.30 29.18 -1.65
N GLY A 688 -17.48 29.32 -2.24
CA GLY A 688 -18.74 29.05 -1.55
C GLY A 688 -19.42 30.33 -1.07
N GLY A 689 -20.64 30.18 -0.53
CA GLY A 689 -21.50 31.32 -0.15
C GLY A 689 -21.64 31.51 1.37
N SER A 690 -21.00 30.67 2.19
CA SER A 690 -21.10 30.74 3.65
C SER A 690 -19.80 31.30 4.25
N ASN A 691 -19.82 31.69 5.52
CA ASN A 691 -18.67 32.36 6.13
C ASN A 691 -17.44 31.42 6.23
N HIS A 692 -16.27 31.97 5.93
CA HIS A 692 -14.95 31.41 6.22
C HIS A 692 -14.47 31.99 7.55
N ILE A 693 -14.40 31.19 8.61
CA ILE A 693 -14.02 31.68 9.95
C ILE A 693 -12.64 31.13 10.31
N LEU A 694 -11.64 32.01 10.49
CA LEU A 694 -10.32 31.68 11.03
C LEU A 694 -10.30 31.98 12.53
N GLU A 695 -10.21 30.95 13.36
CA GLU A 695 -10.20 31.09 14.84
C GLU A 695 -9.18 30.15 15.49
N GLY A 696 -9.07 30.08 16.83
CA GLY A 696 -8.08 29.24 17.54
C GLY A 696 -6.87 30.02 18.09
N THR A 697 -5.73 29.36 18.33
CA THR A 697 -4.49 29.98 18.87
C THR A 697 -3.30 30.03 17.91
N GLY A 698 -3.42 29.42 16.73
CA GLY A 698 -2.38 29.36 15.70
C GLY A 698 -2.26 30.64 14.84
N THR A 699 -1.28 30.64 13.93
CA THR A 699 -1.02 31.77 13.01
C THR A 699 -1.41 31.43 11.58
N PHE A 700 -1.93 32.40 10.84
CA PHE A 700 -2.15 32.28 9.40
C PHE A 700 -1.18 33.20 8.64
N GLU A 701 -0.33 32.62 7.79
CA GLU A 701 0.61 33.37 6.95
C GLU A 701 0.39 33.06 5.46
N ASN A 702 0.14 34.09 4.65
CA ASN A 702 0.37 34.03 3.21
C ASN A 702 1.77 34.54 2.90
N THR A 703 2.67 33.68 2.46
CA THR A 703 4.08 34.05 2.22
C THR A 703 4.24 34.89 0.95
N ALA A 704 5.45 35.41 0.70
CA ALA A 704 5.75 36.27 -0.45
C ALA A 704 5.44 35.64 -1.83
N THR A 705 5.43 34.31 -1.95
CA THR A 705 5.07 33.59 -3.19
C THR A 705 3.61 33.13 -3.20
N GLY A 706 2.93 33.21 -2.06
CA GLY A 706 1.56 32.75 -1.90
C GLY A 706 0.56 33.74 -2.50
N THR A 707 -0.52 33.18 -3.04
CA THR A 707 -1.68 33.91 -3.56
C THR A 707 -2.93 33.40 -2.87
N ILE A 708 -3.72 34.31 -2.31
CA ILE A 708 -5.08 34.04 -1.83
C ILE A 708 -6.05 34.64 -2.83
N ASN A 709 -7.01 33.85 -3.32
CA ASN A 709 -8.10 34.34 -4.15
C ASN A 709 -9.41 34.14 -3.40
N TRP A 710 -10.06 35.25 -3.06
CA TRP A 710 -11.40 35.26 -2.50
C TRP A 710 -12.42 35.38 -3.64
N ASN A 711 -12.97 34.23 -4.04
CA ASN A 711 -13.83 34.05 -5.21
C ASN A 711 -15.25 33.58 -4.81
N GLY A 712 -15.64 33.73 -3.55
CA GLY A 712 -16.91 33.26 -3.00
C GLY A 712 -17.66 34.39 -2.31
N ALA A 713 -18.98 34.26 -2.24
CA ALA A 713 -19.88 35.25 -1.65
C ALA A 713 -19.92 35.24 -0.11
N GLY A 714 -19.14 34.35 0.54
CA GLY A 714 -19.07 34.22 1.99
C GLY A 714 -18.10 35.22 2.64
N ASN A 715 -18.41 35.70 3.85
CA ASN A 715 -17.54 36.60 4.62
C ASN A 715 -16.26 35.88 5.09
N LEU A 716 -15.17 36.63 5.28
CA LEU A 716 -13.96 36.16 5.94
C LEU A 716 -13.92 36.72 7.38
N THR A 717 -14.08 35.86 8.37
CA THR A 717 -13.98 36.22 9.80
C THR A 717 -12.62 35.84 10.36
N LEU A 718 -11.89 36.77 10.96
CA LEU A 718 -10.57 36.60 11.55
C LEU A 718 -10.62 36.81 13.07
N ASN A 719 -10.53 35.72 13.81
CA ASN A 719 -10.29 35.72 15.25
C ASN A 719 -8.81 35.48 15.59
N ASN A 720 -7.97 35.23 14.57
CA ASN A 720 -6.51 35.24 14.63
C ASN A 720 -5.91 36.15 13.55
N ASP A 721 -4.71 36.65 13.81
CA ASP A 721 -4.02 37.55 12.88
C ASP A 721 -3.72 36.83 11.56
N LEU A 722 -4.07 37.47 10.45
CA LEU A 722 -3.72 37.04 9.10
C LEU A 722 -2.61 37.96 8.58
N THR A 723 -1.43 37.38 8.33
CA THR A 723 -0.31 38.12 7.71
C THR A 723 -0.23 37.79 6.22
N ASN A 724 -0.45 38.78 5.37
CA ASN A 724 -0.28 38.69 3.92
C ASN A 724 1.05 39.30 3.46
N ASN A 725 2.06 38.45 3.21
CA ASN A 725 3.33 38.83 2.60
C ASN A 725 3.32 38.70 1.05
N GLY A 726 2.35 37.96 0.50
CA GLY A 726 2.20 37.70 -0.95
C GLY A 726 1.06 38.50 -1.58
N THR A 727 0.25 37.84 -2.41
CA THR A 727 -0.90 38.46 -3.08
C THR A 727 -2.20 38.01 -2.45
N PHE A 728 -3.09 38.94 -2.14
CA PHE A 728 -4.48 38.68 -1.76
C PHE A 728 -5.39 39.33 -2.79
N ASN A 729 -6.19 38.55 -3.51
CA ASN A 729 -7.12 39.02 -4.52
C ASN A 729 -8.54 38.88 -4.01
N TYR A 730 -9.27 39.99 -3.96
CA TYR A 730 -10.71 40.00 -3.75
C TYR A 730 -11.41 40.13 -5.12
N ASN A 731 -12.08 39.06 -5.57
CA ASN A 731 -12.57 38.90 -6.96
C ASN A 731 -14.09 38.71 -7.09
N GLU A 732 -14.83 38.52 -6.00
CA GLU A 732 -16.27 38.28 -6.07
C GLU A 732 -17.02 39.52 -6.59
N ASN A 733 -18.11 39.33 -7.35
CA ASN A 733 -18.93 40.42 -7.87
C ASN A 733 -20.41 40.23 -7.48
N GLY A 734 -21.09 41.30 -7.11
CA GLY A 734 -22.53 41.39 -6.88
C GLY A 734 -23.00 41.28 -5.43
N THR A 735 -22.11 41.24 -4.43
CA THR A 735 -22.47 41.22 -3.00
C THR A 735 -21.40 41.87 -2.13
N ASN A 736 -21.82 42.67 -1.16
CA ASN A 736 -20.95 43.15 -0.08
C ASN A 736 -20.37 41.95 0.71
N LEU A 737 -19.05 41.91 0.88
CA LEU A 737 -18.37 40.90 1.67
C LEU A 737 -17.77 41.50 2.93
N GLY A 738 -17.95 40.81 4.05
CA GLY A 738 -17.38 41.19 5.33
C GLY A 738 -15.98 40.60 5.55
N LEU A 739 -15.03 41.46 5.90
CA LEU A 739 -13.81 41.08 6.62
C LEU A 739 -14.01 41.43 8.10
N ALA A 740 -14.41 40.46 8.91
CA ALA A 740 -14.89 40.67 10.28
C ALA A 740 -14.02 39.95 11.31
N GLY A 741 -14.22 40.17 12.62
CA GLY A 741 -13.63 39.35 13.69
C GLY A 741 -12.78 40.11 14.70
N SER A 742 -12.15 39.41 15.64
CA SER A 742 -11.42 40.05 16.75
C SER A 742 -9.95 40.41 16.45
N ALA A 743 -9.36 39.86 15.40
CA ALA A 743 -7.93 39.96 15.11
C ALA A 743 -7.59 41.01 14.05
N SER A 744 -6.30 41.18 13.75
CA SER A 744 -5.81 42.11 12.74
C SER A 744 -5.60 41.43 11.38
N PHE A 745 -5.83 42.17 10.30
CA PHE A 745 -5.31 41.82 8.98
C PHE A 745 -4.07 42.67 8.69
N ILE A 746 -2.93 42.01 8.42
CA ILE A 746 -1.64 42.67 8.19
C ILE A 746 -1.23 42.44 6.73
N ASN A 747 -1.33 43.47 5.89
CA ASN A 747 -0.91 43.43 4.50
C ASN A 747 0.53 43.95 4.32
N ASN A 748 1.51 43.07 4.18
CA ASN A 748 2.89 43.41 3.81
C ASN A 748 3.16 43.27 2.30
N GLY A 749 2.33 42.50 1.58
CA GLY A 749 2.44 42.25 0.14
C GLY A 749 1.47 43.11 -0.67
N ALA A 750 0.68 42.49 -1.54
CA ALA A 750 -0.35 43.14 -2.34
C ALA A 750 -1.75 42.67 -1.93
N PHE A 751 -2.68 43.60 -1.75
CA PHE A 751 -4.11 43.38 -1.63
C PHE A 751 -4.78 44.02 -2.86
N ASN A 752 -5.31 43.20 -3.77
CA ASN A 752 -5.95 43.66 -4.99
C ASN A 752 -7.47 43.57 -4.83
N HIS A 753 -8.13 44.71 -4.89
CA HIS A 753 -9.58 44.84 -4.84
C HIS A 753 -10.14 44.90 -6.27
N ASN A 754 -10.44 43.74 -6.85
CA ASN A 754 -10.76 43.56 -8.28
C ASN A 754 -12.27 43.59 -8.60
N ASN A 755 -13.10 44.09 -7.69
CA ASN A 755 -14.56 43.98 -7.81
C ASN A 755 -15.14 44.97 -8.85
N THR A 756 -16.07 44.51 -9.69
CA THR A 756 -16.54 45.20 -10.90
C THR A 756 -18.02 45.61 -10.88
N GLY A 757 -18.80 45.20 -9.88
CA GLY A 757 -20.23 45.53 -9.79
C GLY A 757 -20.55 46.70 -8.84
N GLY A 758 -21.81 47.17 -8.87
CA GLY A 758 -22.26 48.37 -8.14
C GLY A 758 -22.86 48.13 -6.74
N GLY A 759 -22.49 47.04 -6.06
CA GLY A 759 -23.04 46.63 -4.77
C GLY A 759 -22.08 45.75 -3.97
N ASP A 760 -20.85 46.21 -3.87
CA ASP A 760 -19.65 45.37 -3.88
C ASP A 760 -18.61 45.84 -2.86
N ASN A 761 -19.13 46.16 -1.68
CA ASN A 761 -18.36 46.77 -0.61
C ASN A 761 -17.60 45.71 0.19
N LEU A 762 -16.34 45.97 0.49
CA LEU A 762 -15.60 45.26 1.53
C LEU A 762 -15.93 45.87 2.90
N ASP A 763 -16.74 45.18 3.70
CA ASP A 763 -17.12 45.61 5.05
C ASP A 763 -16.10 45.16 6.10
N MET A 764 -15.31 46.09 6.61
CA MET A 764 -14.18 45.79 7.48
C MET A 764 -14.55 45.95 8.96
N SER A 765 -14.99 44.89 9.62
CA SER A 765 -15.39 44.91 11.03
C SER A 765 -14.41 44.21 11.98
N LEU A 766 -13.11 44.28 11.68
CA LEU A 766 -12.05 43.72 12.53
C LEU A 766 -11.77 44.62 13.74
N THR A 767 -11.87 44.10 14.97
CA THR A 767 -11.49 44.89 16.16
C THR A 767 -9.98 45.11 16.26
N GLY A 768 -9.16 44.26 15.64
CA GLY A 768 -7.72 44.44 15.53
C GLY A 768 -7.29 45.43 14.44
N GLY A 769 -8.22 45.91 13.60
CA GLY A 769 -7.96 46.84 12.50
C GLY A 769 -7.32 46.19 11.27
N PHE A 770 -7.06 47.02 10.26
CA PHE A 770 -6.36 46.64 9.04
C PHE A 770 -5.08 47.46 8.90
N ILE A 771 -3.94 46.78 8.78
CA ILE A 771 -2.62 47.40 8.70
C ILE A 771 -2.05 47.14 7.31
N ASN A 772 -1.99 48.17 6.48
CA ASN A 772 -1.37 48.13 5.17
C ASN A 772 0.08 48.62 5.23
N ASN A 773 1.05 47.70 5.22
CA ASN A 773 2.48 47.98 5.06
C ASN A 773 2.96 47.85 3.60
N GLY A 774 2.21 47.14 2.76
CA GLY A 774 2.51 46.90 1.35
C GLY A 774 1.64 47.74 0.41
N LEU A 775 1.07 47.11 -0.62
CA LEU A 775 0.17 47.73 -1.59
C LEU A 775 -1.28 47.29 -1.31
N TYR A 776 -2.18 48.25 -1.17
CA TYR A 776 -3.62 48.06 -1.31
C TYR A 776 -4.07 48.73 -2.61
N ASP A 777 -4.51 47.95 -3.59
CA ASP A 777 -4.81 48.45 -4.93
C ASP A 777 -6.29 48.27 -5.28
N PHE A 778 -6.96 49.38 -5.53
CA PHE A 778 -8.24 49.42 -6.22
C PHE A 778 -7.98 49.33 -7.72
N THR A 779 -8.09 48.12 -8.26
CA THR A 779 -7.92 47.86 -9.71
C THR A 779 -9.23 48.03 -10.49
N ASN A 780 -10.31 48.38 -9.79
CA ASN A 780 -11.62 48.71 -10.33
C ASN A 780 -12.37 49.57 -9.30
N ASN A 781 -13.69 49.69 -9.41
CA ASN A 781 -14.54 50.60 -8.62
C ASN A 781 -15.05 49.96 -7.32
N GLY A 782 -14.21 49.17 -6.66
CA GLY A 782 -14.58 48.56 -5.37
C GLY A 782 -14.59 49.58 -4.24
N ASP A 783 -15.46 49.37 -3.25
CA ASP A 783 -15.64 50.26 -2.10
C ASP A 783 -15.27 49.58 -0.78
N VAL A 784 -14.84 50.36 0.21
CA VAL A 784 -14.45 49.89 1.54
C VAL A 784 -15.31 50.56 2.59
N GLN A 785 -16.03 49.77 3.37
CA GLN A 785 -16.80 50.25 4.50
C GLN A 785 -15.98 50.14 5.78
N LEU A 786 -15.85 51.25 6.52
CA LEU A 786 -15.16 51.33 7.80
C LEU A 786 -16.19 51.60 8.92
N PRO A 787 -16.54 50.61 9.76
CA PRO A 787 -17.49 50.76 10.86
C PRO A 787 -16.94 51.68 11.97
N ASP A 788 -17.80 52.06 12.91
CA ASP A 788 -17.44 52.94 14.02
C ASP A 788 -16.24 52.40 14.79
N SER A 789 -15.31 53.28 15.16
CA SER A 789 -14.09 52.95 15.91
C SER A 789 -13.11 52.00 15.19
N PHE A 790 -13.39 51.58 13.96
CA PHE A 790 -12.43 50.86 13.13
C PHE A 790 -11.30 51.78 12.67
N THR A 791 -10.07 51.29 12.61
CA THR A 791 -8.94 52.04 12.03
C THR A 791 -8.31 51.25 10.88
N PHE A 792 -8.27 51.87 9.70
CA PHE A 792 -7.44 51.45 8.58
C PHE A 792 -6.11 52.23 8.66
N THR A 793 -5.02 51.55 8.97
CA THR A 793 -3.68 52.16 9.04
C THR A 793 -2.91 51.87 7.75
N ASN A 794 -2.56 52.91 7.01
CA ASN A 794 -1.73 52.83 5.81
C ASN A 794 -0.29 53.28 6.09
N ASN A 795 0.64 52.34 6.23
CA ASN A 795 2.08 52.58 6.26
C ASN A 795 2.75 52.42 4.88
N GLY A 796 2.11 51.67 3.98
CA GLY A 796 2.56 51.40 2.61
C GLY A 796 1.89 52.32 1.59
N THR A 797 1.32 51.75 0.54
CA THR A 797 0.61 52.48 -0.52
C THR A 797 -0.85 52.01 -0.60
N VAL A 798 -1.78 52.95 -0.57
CA VAL A 798 -3.15 52.77 -1.05
C VAL A 798 -3.21 53.38 -2.45
N ARG A 799 -3.55 52.59 -3.45
CA ARG A 799 -3.56 52.97 -4.87
C ARG A 799 -4.95 52.80 -5.47
N LYS A 800 -5.36 53.72 -6.32
CA LYS A 800 -6.40 53.51 -7.34
C LYS A 800 -5.74 53.45 -8.71
N SER A 801 -5.67 52.26 -9.31
CA SER A 801 -4.89 52.01 -10.53
C SER A 801 -5.70 51.93 -11.81
N ALA A 802 -6.98 51.54 -11.74
CA ALA A 802 -7.85 51.38 -12.90
C ALA A 802 -9.33 51.47 -12.53
N GLY A 803 -10.19 51.87 -13.48
CA GLY A 803 -11.65 51.88 -13.36
C GLY A 803 -12.24 53.17 -13.93
N GLU A 804 -12.90 53.10 -15.09
CA GLU A 804 -13.51 54.26 -15.75
C GLU A 804 -14.85 54.64 -15.08
N GLY A 805 -15.03 55.94 -14.79
CA GLY A 805 -16.33 56.58 -14.65
C GLY A 805 -17.08 56.44 -13.32
N ASN A 806 -16.69 55.53 -12.42
CA ASN A 806 -17.25 55.40 -11.06
C ASN A 806 -16.17 55.57 -9.98
N GLU A 807 -16.62 55.98 -8.80
CA GLU A 807 -15.81 56.34 -7.63
C GLU A 807 -15.40 55.05 -6.88
N SER A 808 -14.16 54.93 -6.41
CA SER A 808 -13.81 54.00 -5.31
C SER A 808 -13.92 54.75 -4.00
N LEU A 809 -14.70 54.24 -3.06
CA LEU A 809 -15.02 54.94 -1.82
C LEU A 809 -14.47 54.24 -0.59
N PHE A 810 -13.90 55.01 0.34
CA PHE A 810 -13.90 54.67 1.76
C PHE A 810 -15.11 55.35 2.42
N PHE A 811 -16.00 54.59 3.05
CA PHE A 811 -17.27 55.11 3.56
C PHE A 811 -17.74 54.38 4.84
N HIS A 812 -18.83 54.84 5.47
CA HIS A 812 -19.41 54.22 6.67
C HIS A 812 -20.95 54.23 6.62
N PHE A 813 -21.64 53.12 6.97
CA PHE A 813 -23.11 53.11 7.16
C PHE A 813 -23.50 53.39 8.61
N GLY A 814 -23.95 54.61 8.89
CA GLY A 814 -24.25 55.06 10.24
C GLY A 814 -25.67 55.59 10.37
N GLY A 815 -26.48 54.91 11.18
CA GLY A 815 -27.84 55.33 11.53
C GLY A 815 -27.86 56.41 12.62
N GLY A 816 -27.00 57.43 12.55
CA GLY A 816 -27.10 58.64 13.36
C GLY A 816 -25.95 58.90 14.34
N SER A 817 -25.20 59.97 14.08
CA SER A 817 -24.36 60.74 15.02
C SER A 817 -23.13 60.03 15.62
N GLY A 818 -22.75 58.87 15.10
CA GLY A 818 -21.47 58.23 15.39
C GLY A 818 -20.33 58.94 14.65
N VAL A 819 -19.13 58.94 15.23
CA VAL A 819 -17.91 59.22 14.48
C VAL A 819 -17.60 57.92 13.72
N GLY A 820 -17.61 57.95 12.39
CA GLY A 820 -17.37 56.76 11.57
C GLY A 820 -15.95 56.21 11.72
N GLY A 821 -15.57 55.24 10.88
CA GLY A 821 -14.23 54.67 10.89
C GLY A 821 -13.12 55.70 10.65
N THR A 822 -11.89 55.35 11.04
CA THR A 822 -10.69 56.18 10.88
C THR A 822 -9.80 55.64 9.77
N PHE A 823 -9.37 56.50 8.86
CA PHE A 823 -8.28 56.25 7.92
C PHE A 823 -7.02 56.99 8.41
N ASP A 824 -5.95 56.25 8.67
CA ASP A 824 -4.67 56.77 9.16
C ASP A 824 -3.58 56.58 8.11
N ASN A 825 -3.28 57.64 7.34
CA ASN A 825 -2.28 57.62 6.29
C ASN A 825 -0.90 58.06 6.78
N GLN A 826 -0.06 57.08 7.07
CA GLN A 826 1.35 57.25 7.44
C GLN A 826 2.30 57.01 6.25
N GLY A 827 1.82 56.39 5.17
CA GLY A 827 2.53 56.11 3.93
C GLY A 827 2.07 56.99 2.76
N THR A 828 1.68 56.34 1.66
CA THR A 828 1.29 56.98 0.40
C THR A 828 -0.15 56.65 0.03
N VAL A 829 -0.91 57.66 -0.40
CA VAL A 829 -2.15 57.51 -1.17
C VAL A 829 -1.84 57.97 -2.61
N GLU A 830 -2.15 57.13 -3.58
CA GLU A 830 -1.83 57.33 -5.00
C GLU A 830 -3.07 57.09 -5.87
N VAL A 831 -3.45 58.07 -6.68
CA VAL A 831 -4.55 57.94 -7.65
C VAL A 831 -3.95 58.08 -9.04
N LEU A 832 -4.02 56.99 -9.83
CA LEU A 832 -3.52 56.92 -11.20
C LEU A 832 -4.64 57.00 -12.25
N ASP A 833 -5.85 56.60 -11.87
CA ASP A 833 -7.03 56.57 -12.74
C ASP A 833 -8.35 56.72 -11.94
N GLY A 834 -9.33 57.40 -12.52
CA GLY A 834 -10.66 57.59 -11.91
C GLY A 834 -10.62 58.42 -10.62
N GLN A 835 -11.54 58.17 -9.70
CA GLN A 835 -11.68 58.91 -8.45
C GLN A 835 -11.51 57.98 -7.23
N LEU A 836 -10.71 58.42 -6.26
CA LEU A 836 -10.66 57.85 -4.91
C LEU A 836 -11.24 58.86 -3.92
N GLN A 837 -12.34 58.48 -3.27
CA GLN A 837 -13.04 59.32 -2.32
C GLN A 837 -13.00 58.74 -0.90
N PHE A 838 -12.78 59.60 0.08
CA PHE A 838 -13.00 59.30 1.49
C PHE A 838 -14.27 60.01 1.88
N GLN A 839 -15.41 59.31 1.82
CA GLN A 839 -16.72 59.94 1.81
C GLN A 839 -17.20 60.29 3.23
N ALA A 840 -17.89 61.42 3.28
CA ALA A 840 -18.86 61.77 4.31
C ALA A 840 -20.22 61.99 3.69
N ALA A 841 -21.25 61.69 4.46
CA ALA A 841 -22.62 61.63 4.02
C ALA A 841 -23.11 62.90 3.33
N SER A 842 -23.47 62.79 2.05
CA SER A 842 -24.48 63.64 1.46
C SER A 842 -25.88 63.08 1.78
N GLY A 843 -26.26 62.96 3.06
CA GLY A 843 -27.59 62.48 3.47
C GLY A 843 -27.64 61.75 4.81
N THR A 844 -28.82 61.31 5.24
CA THR A 844 -29.07 60.61 6.53
C THR A 844 -28.59 59.14 6.54
N GLN A 845 -27.71 58.72 5.64
CA GLN A 845 -27.41 57.30 5.38
C GLN A 845 -25.94 56.89 5.65
N PHE A 846 -24.99 57.84 5.62
CA PHE A 846 -23.58 57.58 5.90
C PHE A 846 -23.14 58.41 7.12
N ASP A 847 -22.09 58.02 7.85
CA ASP A 847 -21.40 58.88 8.83
C ASP A 847 -19.97 59.18 8.32
N ASP A 848 -19.29 60.18 8.89
CA ASP A 848 -18.01 60.71 8.39
C ASP A 848 -16.84 59.74 8.63
N ILE A 849 -16.05 59.44 7.59
CA ILE A 849 -14.73 58.83 7.77
C ILE A 849 -13.74 59.88 8.27
N VAL A 850 -13.05 59.57 9.36
CA VAL A 850 -12.02 60.45 9.92
C VAL A 850 -10.70 60.15 9.24
N VAL A 851 -10.21 61.07 8.40
CA VAL A 851 -8.83 61.04 7.92
C VAL A 851 -7.93 61.67 8.99
N THR A 852 -7.10 60.86 9.66
CA THR A 852 -6.28 61.27 10.82
C THR A 852 -5.38 62.48 10.51
N GLN A 853 -4.88 62.55 9.28
CA GLN A 853 -3.99 63.61 8.81
C GLN A 853 -4.75 64.91 8.49
N VAL A 854 -6.08 64.96 8.55
CA VAL A 854 -6.86 66.19 8.36
C VAL A 854 -7.25 66.75 9.73
N SER A 855 -6.51 67.75 10.20
CA SER A 855 -6.76 68.44 11.46
C SER A 855 -7.16 69.90 11.18
N GLY A 856 -8.46 70.20 11.22
CA GLY A 856 -8.99 71.51 10.82
C GLY A 856 -8.79 71.75 9.33
N SER A 857 -8.12 72.85 8.95
CA SER A 857 -7.73 73.14 7.55
C SER A 857 -6.28 72.72 7.24
N THR A 858 -5.66 71.91 8.09
CA THR A 858 -4.26 71.46 7.91
C THR A 858 -4.22 69.99 7.54
N LEU A 859 -3.54 69.67 6.43
CA LEU A 859 -3.09 68.31 6.14
C LEU A 859 -1.76 68.08 6.86
N THR A 860 -1.74 67.30 7.93
CA THR A 860 -0.62 67.24 8.87
C THR A 860 0.47 66.25 8.48
N GLY A 861 0.18 65.25 7.65
CA GLY A 861 1.08 64.14 7.35
C GLY A 861 0.70 63.36 6.08
N GLY A 862 1.52 62.33 5.79
CA GLY A 862 1.32 61.40 4.67
C GLY A 862 1.78 61.94 3.31
N THR A 863 1.94 61.03 2.36
CA THR A 863 2.19 61.36 0.94
C THR A 863 0.91 61.17 0.14
N TRP A 864 0.57 62.16 -0.69
CA TRP A 864 -0.66 62.19 -1.48
C TRP A 864 -0.31 62.52 -2.94
N ILE A 865 -0.49 61.55 -3.83
CA ILE A 865 -0.12 61.64 -5.24
C ILE A 865 -1.38 61.49 -6.08
N VAL A 866 -1.61 62.46 -6.98
CA VAL A 866 -2.66 62.40 -7.98
C VAL A 866 -1.99 62.53 -9.34
N ASP A 867 -1.92 61.43 -10.07
CA ASP A 867 -1.19 61.31 -11.33
C ASP A 867 -2.15 60.93 -12.45
N ALA A 868 -2.47 61.89 -13.30
CA ALA A 868 -3.36 61.70 -14.44
C ALA A 868 -2.61 61.39 -15.74
N THR A 869 -1.33 60.99 -15.69
CA THR A 869 -0.53 60.75 -16.90
C THR A 869 -0.89 59.46 -17.62
N ALA A 870 -1.40 58.45 -16.90
CA ALA A 870 -1.79 57.17 -17.47
C ALA A 870 -3.07 57.29 -18.32
N ASP A 871 -4.17 57.72 -17.70
CA ASP A 871 -5.52 57.67 -18.31
C ASP A 871 -6.15 59.05 -18.56
N GLY A 872 -5.43 60.13 -18.22
CA GLY A 872 -5.87 61.50 -18.48
C GLY A 872 -6.84 62.09 -17.44
N SER A 873 -7.27 61.29 -16.44
CA SER A 873 -8.10 61.73 -15.33
C SER A 873 -7.73 60.98 -14.05
N ALA A 874 -7.40 61.71 -12.99
CA ALA A 874 -7.18 61.15 -11.66
C ALA A 874 -7.68 62.14 -10.61
N GLU A 875 -8.52 61.71 -9.67
CA GLU A 875 -9.13 62.57 -8.66
C GLU A 875 -9.00 61.98 -7.24
N LEU A 876 -8.52 62.80 -6.31
CA LEU A 876 -8.54 62.53 -4.88
C LEU A 876 -9.53 63.47 -4.19
N ASP A 877 -10.45 62.89 -3.42
CA ASP A 877 -11.49 63.62 -2.69
C ASP A 877 -11.51 63.19 -1.20
N LEU A 878 -11.17 64.12 -0.30
CA LEU A 878 -11.25 63.95 1.16
C LEU A 878 -12.50 64.67 1.69
N GLN A 879 -13.62 63.96 1.88
CA GLN A 879 -14.87 64.45 2.47
C GLN A 879 -14.99 64.10 3.98
N PRO A 880 -15.82 64.84 4.75
CA PRO A 880 -16.57 66.02 4.34
C PRO A 880 -15.62 67.19 4.22
N ALA A 881 -15.93 68.14 3.36
CA ALA A 881 -15.24 69.42 3.30
C ALA A 881 -15.34 70.20 4.64
N ASN A 882 -14.55 69.81 5.63
CA ASN A 882 -14.06 70.66 6.71
C ASN A 882 -13.11 71.68 6.04
N PRO A 883 -13.20 72.98 6.36
CA PRO A 883 -13.03 74.09 5.43
C PRO A 883 -11.70 73.94 4.69
N GLY A 884 -11.80 73.76 3.35
CA GLY A 884 -10.73 73.31 2.44
C GLY A 884 -9.29 73.49 2.93
N ILE A 885 -8.44 72.50 2.67
CA ILE A 885 -7.05 72.46 3.13
C ILE A 885 -6.32 73.75 2.72
N THR A 886 -6.07 74.61 3.71
CA THR A 886 -5.35 75.88 3.53
C THR A 886 -3.87 75.75 3.92
N THR A 887 -3.52 74.69 4.65
CA THR A 887 -2.15 74.45 5.14
C THR A 887 -1.71 73.02 4.85
N LEU A 888 -0.55 72.84 4.21
CA LEU A 888 0.18 71.56 4.22
C LEU A 888 1.18 71.60 5.37
N GLY A 889 0.96 70.84 6.43
CA GLY A 889 1.86 70.75 7.58
C GLY A 889 3.20 70.11 7.23
N ALA A 890 4.20 70.27 8.11
CA ALA A 890 5.59 69.86 7.84
C ALA A 890 5.80 68.37 7.49
N GLY A 891 4.88 67.48 7.90
CA GLY A 891 4.91 66.06 7.56
C GLY A 891 4.14 65.67 6.30
N ALA A 892 3.41 66.61 5.67
CA ALA A 892 2.57 66.33 4.51
C ALA A 892 3.33 66.58 3.20
N LYS A 893 3.14 65.68 2.23
CA LYS A 893 3.66 65.79 0.87
C LYS A 893 2.52 65.62 -0.12
N VAL A 894 2.35 66.57 -1.04
CA VAL A 894 1.32 66.51 -2.10
C VAL A 894 2.00 66.63 -3.47
N LYS A 895 1.64 65.75 -4.40
CA LYS A 895 2.05 65.81 -5.82
C LYS A 895 0.83 65.78 -6.74
N LEU A 896 0.75 66.74 -7.66
CA LEU A 896 -0.25 66.79 -8.72
C LEU A 896 0.44 66.68 -10.08
N ILE A 897 0.13 65.65 -10.87
CA ILE A 897 0.87 65.32 -12.10
C ILE A 897 -0.11 65.23 -13.28
N GLY A 898 0.15 66.04 -14.31
CA GLY A 898 -0.66 66.08 -15.53
C GLY A 898 -1.95 66.91 -15.41
N SER A 899 -2.44 67.42 -16.53
CA SER A 899 -3.57 68.37 -16.55
C SER A 899 -4.86 67.83 -15.92
N GLY A 900 -5.06 66.50 -15.97
CA GLY A 900 -6.24 65.80 -15.43
C GLY A 900 -6.18 65.50 -13.93
N SER A 901 -5.10 65.82 -13.21
CA SER A 901 -5.00 65.56 -11.78
C SER A 901 -5.89 66.54 -10.99
N VAL A 902 -6.81 66.03 -10.17
CA VAL A 902 -7.74 66.82 -9.37
C VAL A 902 -7.60 66.50 -7.88
N PHE A 903 -7.35 67.54 -7.07
CA PHE A 903 -7.46 67.45 -5.62
C PHE A 903 -8.11 68.75 -5.11
N SER A 904 -9.43 68.78 -5.13
CA SER A 904 -10.20 70.05 -5.04
C SER A 904 -10.07 70.75 -3.68
N GLN A 905 -9.79 69.99 -2.62
CA GLN A 905 -9.66 70.46 -1.25
C GLN A 905 -8.51 71.44 -1.07
N ILE A 906 -7.44 71.32 -1.86
CA ILE A 906 -6.27 72.20 -1.77
C ILE A 906 -6.41 73.46 -2.65
N ASN A 907 -7.53 73.67 -3.35
CA ASN A 907 -7.73 74.88 -4.16
C ASN A 907 -7.68 76.19 -3.34
N GLY A 908 -7.86 76.11 -2.01
CA GLY A 908 -7.72 77.22 -1.07
C GLY A 908 -6.37 77.27 -0.35
N LEU A 909 -5.35 76.53 -0.82
CA LEU A 909 -4.05 76.42 -0.17
C LEU A 909 -3.35 77.78 -0.07
N THR A 910 -3.03 78.22 1.15
CA THR A 910 -2.33 79.48 1.43
C THR A 910 -0.99 79.28 2.15
N THR A 911 -0.74 78.12 2.75
CA THR A 911 0.50 77.86 3.51
C THR A 911 1.05 76.47 3.20
N VAL A 912 2.34 76.39 2.87
CA VAL A 912 3.08 75.13 2.71
C VAL A 912 4.22 75.08 3.72
N ASP A 913 4.05 74.29 4.77
CA ASP A 913 5.09 73.92 5.74
C ASP A 913 5.78 72.59 5.38
N GLY A 914 5.09 71.72 4.64
CA GLY A 914 5.57 70.44 4.11
C GLY A 914 6.08 70.54 2.67
N SER A 915 5.68 69.63 1.78
CA SER A 915 6.11 69.67 0.37
C SER A 915 4.95 69.67 -0.60
N PHE A 916 5.01 70.55 -1.61
CA PHE A 916 4.02 70.63 -2.67
C PHE A 916 4.69 70.64 -4.05
N TYR A 917 4.36 69.66 -4.86
CA TYR A 917 4.86 69.52 -6.23
C TYR A 917 3.72 69.57 -7.23
N VAL A 918 3.92 70.36 -8.28
CA VAL A 918 3.03 70.42 -9.45
C VAL A 918 3.87 70.05 -10.67
N ASN A 919 3.51 68.97 -11.35
CA ASN A 919 4.32 68.35 -12.38
C ASN A 919 3.59 68.18 -13.72
N GLY A 920 4.37 68.06 -14.80
CA GLY A 920 3.92 67.88 -16.16
C GLY A 920 3.08 69.05 -16.65
N THR A 921 1.96 68.77 -17.32
CA THR A 921 1.07 69.81 -17.87
C THR A 921 0.09 70.40 -16.86
N ARG A 922 0.29 70.15 -15.55
CA ARG A 922 -0.63 70.64 -14.52
C ARG A 922 -0.38 72.13 -14.23
N SER A 923 -1.46 72.90 -14.22
CA SER A 923 -1.47 74.27 -13.71
C SER A 923 -2.25 74.35 -12.40
N PHE A 924 -1.69 75.04 -11.40
CA PHE A 924 -2.31 75.21 -10.09
C PHE A 924 -2.47 76.70 -9.75
N ASN A 925 -3.70 77.11 -9.40
CA ASN A 925 -3.99 78.48 -9.01
C ASN A 925 -3.72 78.67 -7.52
N LEU A 926 -2.78 79.54 -7.18
CA LEU A 926 -2.43 79.90 -5.81
C LEU A 926 -3.51 80.82 -5.22
N ALA A 927 -3.88 80.57 -3.96
CA ALA A 927 -4.79 81.45 -3.24
C ALA A 927 -4.10 82.76 -2.85
N GLY A 928 -4.89 83.82 -2.61
CA GLY A 928 -4.37 85.12 -2.19
C GLY A 928 -3.60 85.02 -0.87
N GLY A 929 -2.36 85.48 -0.85
CA GLY A 929 -1.49 85.40 0.32
C GLY A 929 -0.80 84.04 0.48
N PHE A 930 -0.61 83.28 -0.60
CA PHE A 930 0.13 82.03 -0.58
C PHE A 930 1.57 82.21 -0.07
N THR A 931 1.95 81.36 0.88
CA THR A 931 3.27 81.34 1.50
C THR A 931 3.83 79.93 1.59
N VAL A 932 5.13 79.79 1.37
CA VAL A 932 5.91 78.59 1.71
C VAL A 932 6.75 78.97 2.92
N SER A 933 6.53 78.31 4.06
CA SER A 933 7.24 78.64 5.29
C SER A 933 8.68 78.17 5.24
N ALA A 934 9.49 78.52 6.24
CA ALA A 934 10.92 78.20 6.29
C ALA A 934 11.25 76.69 6.25
N THR A 935 10.28 75.82 6.55
CA THR A 935 10.44 74.36 6.46
C THR A 935 9.84 73.77 5.18
N GLY A 936 9.05 74.56 4.46
CA GLY A 936 8.31 74.09 3.30
C GLY A 936 9.14 73.98 2.03
N VAL A 937 8.67 73.14 1.11
CA VAL A 937 9.21 72.96 -0.24
C VAL A 937 8.09 73.18 -1.24
N LEU A 938 8.35 74.03 -2.23
CA LEU A 938 7.54 74.18 -3.42
C LEU A 938 8.38 73.77 -4.62
N GLY A 939 7.89 72.83 -5.42
CA GLY A 939 8.67 72.34 -6.56
C GLY A 939 7.83 71.76 -7.68
N GLY A 940 8.53 71.05 -8.56
CA GLY A 940 7.97 70.38 -9.72
C GLY A 940 8.32 71.03 -11.05
N ASP A 941 7.76 70.53 -12.14
CA ASP A 941 7.98 71.00 -13.52
C ASP A 941 6.70 71.51 -14.22
N GLY A 942 5.66 71.79 -13.44
CA GLY A 942 4.38 72.33 -13.90
C GLY A 942 4.29 73.86 -13.82
N THR A 943 3.07 74.38 -13.64
CA THR A 943 2.80 75.83 -13.61
C THR A 943 2.05 76.26 -12.34
N PHE A 944 2.55 77.30 -11.68
CA PHE A 944 1.85 78.03 -10.62
C PHE A 944 1.30 79.36 -11.13
N VAL A 945 0.01 79.62 -10.88
CA VAL A 945 -0.69 80.84 -11.28
C VAL A 945 -1.05 81.65 -10.04
N GLY A 946 -0.47 82.84 -9.89
CA GLY A 946 -0.67 83.72 -8.74
C GLY A 946 0.63 84.04 -7.99
N ASP A 947 0.54 84.94 -7.02
CA ASP A 947 1.71 85.41 -6.26
C ASP A 947 2.14 84.38 -5.21
N ALA A 948 3.45 84.13 -5.09
CA ALA A 948 4.03 83.25 -4.08
C ALA A 948 5.09 83.96 -3.23
N ASN A 949 4.98 83.82 -1.92
CA ASN A 949 6.02 84.24 -0.96
C ASN A 949 6.69 83.02 -0.34
N ILE A 950 7.98 82.82 -0.61
CA ILE A 950 8.72 81.60 -0.34
C ILE A 950 9.85 81.90 0.64
N ALA A 951 9.58 81.65 1.92
CA ALA A 951 10.60 81.64 2.97
C ALA A 951 11.31 80.28 3.11
N GLY A 952 10.77 79.23 2.47
CA GLY A 952 11.32 77.87 2.42
C GLY A 952 12.16 77.60 1.19
N ILE A 953 12.04 76.39 0.64
CA ILE A 953 12.75 75.95 -0.57
C ILE A 953 11.85 76.10 -1.79
N LEU A 954 12.36 76.77 -2.84
CA LEU A 954 11.86 76.66 -4.20
C LEU A 954 12.81 75.75 -4.98
N ALA A 955 12.31 74.62 -5.47
CA ALA A 955 13.09 73.63 -6.20
C ALA A 955 12.39 73.29 -7.53
N PRO A 956 12.77 73.92 -8.65
CA PRO A 956 12.30 73.47 -9.95
C PRO A 956 12.68 72.00 -10.17
N GLY A 957 11.81 71.24 -10.83
CA GLY A 957 11.94 69.78 -10.91
C GLY A 957 11.26 69.03 -9.75
N ASP A 958 10.96 67.75 -9.98
CA ASP A 958 10.46 66.87 -8.92
C ASP A 958 11.61 66.49 -7.96
N GLU A 959 11.31 65.80 -6.87
CA GLU A 959 12.30 65.38 -5.86
C GLU A 959 13.49 64.61 -6.48
N GLY A 960 14.63 65.30 -6.63
CA GLY A 960 15.87 64.75 -7.21
C GLY A 960 15.84 64.58 -8.74
N ALA A 961 14.86 65.18 -9.42
CA ALA A 961 14.74 65.17 -10.86
C ALA A 961 14.82 66.61 -11.38
N THR A 962 15.39 66.80 -12.56
CA THR A 962 15.46 68.14 -13.13
C THR A 962 14.15 68.56 -13.78
N GLY A 963 13.83 69.86 -13.81
CA GLY A 963 12.62 70.36 -14.46
C GLY A 963 12.56 71.86 -14.68
N ILE A 964 11.53 72.29 -15.43
CA ILE A 964 11.20 73.70 -15.62
C ILE A 964 9.97 74.03 -14.80
N LEU A 965 10.13 74.78 -13.72
CA LEU A 965 9.01 75.24 -12.93
C LEU A 965 8.52 76.59 -13.42
N ASN A 966 7.25 76.68 -13.79
CA ASN A 966 6.67 77.88 -14.39
C ASN A 966 5.87 78.69 -13.37
N PHE A 967 6.02 80.02 -13.40
CA PHE A 967 5.20 80.97 -12.64
C PHE A 967 4.58 82.02 -13.55
N GLU A 968 3.31 82.37 -13.32
CA GLU A 968 2.62 83.40 -14.10
C GLU A 968 2.48 84.77 -13.40
N SER A 969 3.12 84.94 -12.23
CA SER A 969 3.01 86.18 -11.44
C SER A 969 4.26 86.47 -10.61
N VAL A 970 4.12 87.06 -9.42
CA VAL A 970 5.21 87.42 -8.52
C VAL A 970 5.75 86.20 -7.78
N VAL A 971 7.08 86.07 -7.73
CA VAL A 971 7.78 85.14 -6.83
C VAL A 971 8.69 85.95 -5.90
N ASP A 972 8.39 85.93 -4.60
CA ASP A 972 9.19 86.56 -3.55
C ASP A 972 9.91 85.49 -2.74
N LEU A 973 11.22 85.34 -2.89
CA LEU A 973 12.03 84.39 -2.13
C LEU A 973 12.71 85.03 -0.91
N THR A 974 12.01 85.85 -0.13
CA THR A 974 12.60 86.52 1.03
C THR A 974 12.94 85.51 2.16
N ASN A 975 14.23 85.41 2.51
CA ASN A 975 14.83 84.44 3.44
C ASN A 975 14.75 82.96 3.01
N GLY A 976 14.29 82.66 1.79
CA GLY A 976 14.20 81.30 1.27
C GLY A 976 15.50 80.74 0.69
N THR A 977 15.41 79.54 0.14
CA THR A 977 16.47 78.87 -0.61
C THR A 977 15.95 78.56 -2.01
N PHE A 978 16.69 78.97 -3.04
CA PHE A 978 16.50 78.49 -4.39
C PHE A 978 17.44 77.31 -4.63
N GLN A 979 16.87 76.12 -4.79
CA GLN A 979 17.62 74.90 -5.02
C GLN A 979 17.52 74.50 -6.48
N ILE A 980 18.65 74.17 -7.08
CA ILE A 980 18.74 73.68 -8.46
C ILE A 980 19.68 72.48 -8.58
N ASP A 981 19.31 71.54 -9.43
CA ASP A 981 20.08 70.39 -9.85
C ASP A 981 20.63 70.64 -11.27
N ILE A 982 21.91 70.37 -11.45
CA ILE A 982 22.64 70.52 -12.72
C ILE A 982 23.30 69.17 -13.04
N ASN A 983 22.63 68.38 -13.87
CA ASN A 983 23.00 67.00 -14.24
C ASN A 983 23.49 66.88 -15.71
N GLY A 984 23.29 67.92 -16.50
CA GLY A 984 23.80 68.09 -17.86
C GLY A 984 23.57 69.51 -18.35
N THR A 985 23.57 69.73 -19.66
CA THR A 985 23.55 71.07 -20.28
C THR A 985 22.22 71.45 -20.92
N THR A 986 21.23 70.56 -20.89
CA THR A 986 19.91 70.75 -21.49
C THR A 986 18.88 71.16 -20.43
N VAL A 987 18.25 72.32 -20.63
CA VAL A 987 17.26 72.85 -19.68
C VAL A 987 16.06 71.93 -19.51
N GLY A 988 15.55 71.83 -18.28
CA GLY A 988 14.42 70.98 -17.92
C GLY A 988 14.79 69.51 -17.80
N SER A 989 15.33 68.90 -18.85
CA SER A 989 15.64 67.47 -18.85
C SER A 989 16.98 67.10 -18.21
N GLU A 990 17.92 68.04 -18.14
CA GLU A 990 19.24 67.81 -17.53
C GLU A 990 19.65 68.88 -16.51
N TYR A 991 18.97 70.02 -16.41
CA TYR A 991 19.16 70.98 -15.32
C TYR A 991 17.90 71.79 -15.03
N ASP A 992 17.81 72.32 -13.81
CA ASP A 992 16.66 73.06 -13.31
C ASP A 992 16.56 74.51 -13.78
N GLN A 993 15.33 74.94 -14.07
CA GLN A 993 15.03 76.33 -14.40
C GLN A 993 13.74 76.78 -13.72
N LEU A 994 13.78 77.96 -13.08
CA LEU A 994 12.59 78.73 -12.78
C LEU A 994 12.25 79.61 -13.99
N ALA A 995 11.08 79.41 -14.60
CA ALA A 995 10.62 80.18 -15.74
C ALA A 995 9.40 81.03 -15.36
N PHE A 996 9.39 82.29 -15.79
CA PHE A 996 8.22 83.13 -15.72
C PHE A 996 7.51 83.14 -17.08
N THR A 997 6.23 82.73 -17.10
CA THR A 997 5.44 82.50 -18.31
C THR A 997 4.07 83.18 -18.18
N GLY A 998 3.48 83.70 -19.26
CA GLY A 998 2.15 84.33 -19.20
C GLY A 998 2.15 85.78 -19.66
N ALA A 999 1.01 86.46 -19.52
CA ALA A 999 0.76 87.79 -20.09
C ALA A 999 0.82 88.96 -19.06
N GLY A 1000 1.34 88.72 -17.86
CA GLY A 1000 1.39 89.70 -16.77
C GLY A 1000 2.79 90.25 -16.49
N PRO A 1001 2.92 91.28 -15.63
CA PRO A 1001 4.22 91.69 -15.11
C PRO A 1001 4.76 90.61 -14.17
N HIS A 1002 5.92 90.06 -14.50
CA HIS A 1002 6.61 89.05 -13.71
C HIS A 1002 7.64 89.71 -12.78
N THR A 1003 7.50 89.54 -11.47
CA THR A 1003 8.43 90.12 -10.48
C THR A 1003 9.13 89.02 -9.71
N LEU A 1004 10.46 89.05 -9.69
CA LEU A 1004 11.30 88.20 -8.85
C LEU A 1004 11.90 89.04 -7.71
N THR A 1005 11.62 88.67 -6.46
CA THR A 1005 12.27 89.30 -5.29
C THR A 1005 13.23 88.31 -4.65
N LEU A 1006 14.50 88.70 -4.54
CA LEU A 1006 15.58 87.95 -3.89
C LEU A 1006 16.11 88.76 -2.71
N SER A 1007 15.69 88.44 -1.50
CA SER A 1007 16.09 89.15 -0.28
C SER A 1007 16.59 88.16 0.74
N ASN A 1008 17.91 88.13 0.99
CA ASN A 1008 18.54 87.13 1.85
C ASN A 1008 18.27 85.68 1.39
N THR A 1009 18.05 85.47 0.09
CA THR A 1009 17.79 84.16 -0.51
C THR A 1009 19.09 83.38 -0.68
N ALA A 1010 19.17 82.14 -0.20
CA ALA A 1010 20.31 81.26 -0.47
C ALA A 1010 20.19 80.62 -1.87
N LEU A 1011 21.29 80.52 -2.61
CA LEU A 1011 21.37 79.71 -3.82
C LEU A 1011 22.06 78.38 -3.48
N GLN A 1012 21.36 77.28 -3.68
CA GLN A 1012 21.88 75.93 -3.46
C GLN A 1012 21.92 75.17 -4.79
N ILE A 1013 23.08 74.59 -5.10
CA ILE A 1013 23.32 73.89 -6.37
C ILE A 1013 23.79 72.48 -6.06
N ALA A 1014 23.08 71.48 -6.59
CA ALA A 1014 23.58 70.11 -6.66
C ALA A 1014 24.15 69.85 -8.07
N LEU A 1015 25.37 69.32 -8.14
CA LEU A 1015 26.01 68.95 -9.40
C LEU A 1015 26.00 67.43 -9.56
N GLY A 1016 25.30 66.93 -10.57
CA GLY A 1016 25.37 65.51 -10.99
C GLY A 1016 26.41 65.24 -12.06
N PHE A 1017 26.97 66.28 -12.69
CA PHE A 1017 28.06 66.15 -13.66
C PHE A 1017 29.16 67.20 -13.46
N ALA A 1018 30.28 67.00 -14.16
CA ALA A 1018 31.39 67.95 -14.18
C ALA A 1018 31.25 68.87 -15.40
N PRO A 1019 30.69 70.09 -15.24
CA PRO A 1019 30.51 70.98 -16.36
C PRO A 1019 31.86 71.56 -16.82
N THR A 1020 31.96 71.87 -18.10
CA THR A 1020 33.18 72.37 -18.73
C THR A 1020 33.29 73.88 -18.60
N ASN A 1021 34.52 74.40 -18.60
CA ASN A 1021 34.74 75.85 -18.56
C ASN A 1021 34.10 76.52 -19.79
N GLY A 1022 33.19 77.46 -19.52
CA GLY A 1022 32.40 78.15 -20.54
C GLY A 1022 30.95 77.64 -20.66
N ASP A 1023 30.59 76.53 -20.01
CA ASP A 1023 29.19 76.10 -19.94
C ASP A 1023 28.36 77.18 -19.21
N VAL A 1024 27.16 77.44 -19.71
CA VAL A 1024 26.24 78.46 -19.19
C VAL A 1024 24.90 77.80 -18.87
N PHE A 1025 24.40 78.03 -17.66
CA PHE A 1025 23.11 77.53 -17.17
C PHE A 1025 22.18 78.71 -16.88
N VAL A 1026 21.05 78.78 -17.57
CA VAL A 1026 20.01 79.80 -17.30
C VAL A 1026 19.11 79.25 -16.20
N ILE A 1027 19.33 79.69 -14.96
CA ILE A 1027 18.67 79.12 -13.77
C ILE A 1027 17.37 79.83 -13.41
N VAL A 1028 17.21 81.08 -13.87
CA VAL A 1028 15.95 81.83 -13.83
C VAL A 1028 15.75 82.54 -15.16
N ASP A 1029 14.56 82.51 -15.74
CA ASP A 1029 14.24 83.11 -17.04
C ASP A 1029 12.85 83.79 -17.05
N GLY A 1030 12.68 84.83 -17.87
CA GLY A 1030 11.38 85.42 -18.22
C GLY A 1030 10.79 86.48 -17.28
N PHE A 1031 11.51 86.94 -16.25
CA PHE A 1031 10.99 88.00 -15.36
C PHE A 1031 11.06 89.40 -16.02
N ASP A 1032 10.16 90.31 -15.64
CA ASP A 1032 10.21 91.72 -16.08
C ASP A 1032 10.99 92.60 -15.11
N THR A 1033 10.91 92.28 -13.81
CA THR A 1033 11.57 93.04 -12.75
C THR A 1033 12.19 92.10 -11.72
N GLN A 1034 13.46 92.37 -11.39
CA GLN A 1034 14.16 91.72 -10.29
C GLN A 1034 14.45 92.74 -9.18
N THR A 1035 14.14 92.40 -7.94
CA THR A 1035 14.52 93.18 -6.75
C THR A 1035 15.44 92.36 -5.85
N GLY A 1036 16.65 92.87 -5.59
CA GLY A 1036 17.65 92.21 -4.74
C GLY A 1036 18.48 91.15 -5.47
N ILE A 1037 19.23 90.34 -4.72
CA ILE A 1037 20.20 89.33 -5.22
C ILE A 1037 20.24 88.12 -4.28
N PHE A 1038 20.84 87.02 -4.73
CA PHE A 1038 21.15 85.90 -3.84
C PHE A 1038 22.16 86.34 -2.77
N ASN A 1039 22.02 85.79 -1.56
CA ASN A 1039 22.76 86.22 -0.39
C ASN A 1039 24.28 86.08 -0.59
N GLY A 1040 24.99 87.20 -0.49
CA GLY A 1040 26.45 87.24 -0.66
C GLY A 1040 26.95 87.07 -2.11
N LEU A 1041 26.05 87.01 -3.09
CA LEU A 1041 26.37 86.79 -4.49
C LEU A 1041 25.97 88.03 -5.33
N ALA A 1042 26.81 89.06 -5.31
CA ALA A 1042 26.62 90.22 -6.20
C ALA A 1042 26.85 89.84 -7.67
N ASP A 1043 26.41 90.68 -8.60
CA ASP A 1043 26.64 90.48 -10.03
C ASP A 1043 28.13 90.27 -10.36
N GLY A 1044 28.41 89.25 -11.19
CA GLY A 1044 29.76 88.82 -11.55
C GLY A 1044 30.53 88.06 -10.45
N THR A 1045 29.91 87.75 -9.30
CA THR A 1045 30.58 87.01 -8.22
C THR A 1045 30.94 85.60 -8.68
N THR A 1046 32.17 85.18 -8.40
CA THR A 1046 32.61 83.79 -8.59
C THR A 1046 32.57 83.04 -7.26
N PHE A 1047 31.95 81.87 -7.24
CA PHE A 1047 31.84 81.00 -6.06
C PHE A 1047 32.02 79.53 -6.47
N ALA A 1048 32.44 78.69 -5.53
CA ALA A 1048 32.73 77.28 -5.78
C ALA A 1048 31.59 76.39 -5.31
N VAL A 1049 31.18 75.43 -6.15
CA VAL A 1049 30.27 74.32 -5.81
C VAL A 1049 30.97 73.03 -6.17
N SER A 1050 31.22 72.17 -5.19
CA SER A 1050 31.89 70.88 -5.38
C SER A 1050 33.20 70.94 -6.19
N GLY A 1051 33.95 72.06 -6.08
CA GLY A 1051 35.21 72.29 -6.80
C GLY A 1051 35.08 72.93 -8.18
N THR A 1052 33.86 73.09 -8.70
CA THR A 1052 33.56 73.86 -9.91
C THR A 1052 33.29 75.31 -9.55
N ASN A 1053 33.97 76.25 -10.21
CA ASN A 1053 33.73 77.67 -10.01
C ASN A 1053 32.67 78.17 -10.98
N PHE A 1054 31.60 78.75 -10.44
CA PHE A 1054 30.55 79.43 -11.19
C PHE A 1054 30.69 80.93 -11.00
N ARG A 1055 30.52 81.69 -12.09
CA ARG A 1055 30.22 83.11 -12.05
C ARG A 1055 28.71 83.29 -12.21
N ILE A 1056 28.08 84.04 -11.31
CA ILE A 1056 26.67 84.43 -11.46
C ILE A 1056 26.55 85.78 -12.15
N ASP A 1057 25.67 85.87 -13.14
CA ASP A 1057 25.37 87.11 -13.86
C ASP A 1057 23.85 87.38 -13.77
N TYR A 1058 23.47 88.60 -13.36
CA TYR A 1058 22.09 89.06 -13.25
C TYR A 1058 21.74 89.97 -14.43
N ASN A 1059 20.92 89.49 -15.36
CA ASN A 1059 20.52 90.22 -16.56
C ASN A 1059 19.12 90.86 -16.40
N LEU A 1060 18.65 91.55 -17.45
CA LEU A 1060 17.35 92.24 -17.42
C LEU A 1060 16.15 91.29 -17.27
N SER A 1061 16.29 90.04 -17.75
CA SER A 1061 15.19 89.07 -17.80
C SER A 1061 15.59 87.66 -17.38
N ASP A 1062 16.86 87.41 -17.05
CA ASP A 1062 17.37 86.09 -16.68
C ASP A 1062 18.50 86.17 -15.64
N ILE A 1063 18.77 85.04 -14.98
CA ILE A 1063 19.92 84.83 -14.11
C ILE A 1063 20.69 83.62 -14.63
N THR A 1064 21.98 83.79 -14.88
CA THR A 1064 22.83 82.74 -15.44
C THR A 1064 24.00 82.38 -14.54
N LEU A 1065 24.42 81.12 -14.63
CA LEU A 1065 25.66 80.61 -14.04
C LEU A 1065 26.61 80.21 -15.17
N THR A 1066 27.78 80.85 -15.23
CA THR A 1066 28.84 80.50 -16.18
C THR A 1066 29.96 79.75 -15.46
N VAL A 1067 30.36 78.58 -15.94
CA VAL A 1067 31.54 77.88 -15.40
C VAL A 1067 32.80 78.63 -15.80
N VAL A 1068 33.60 79.04 -14.82
CA VAL A 1068 34.85 79.76 -15.03
C VAL A 1068 36.03 78.97 -14.46
N GLN A 1069 37.15 78.99 -15.14
CA GLN A 1069 38.36 78.35 -14.64
C GLN A 1069 38.85 79.09 -13.40
N ALA A 1070 39.18 78.34 -12.34
CA ALA A 1070 39.95 78.89 -11.22
C ALA A 1070 41.26 79.48 -11.78
N ILE A 1071 41.36 80.80 -11.87
CA ILE A 1071 42.65 81.45 -12.17
C ILE A 1071 43.48 81.23 -10.91
N PRO A 1072 44.56 80.41 -10.93
CA PRO A 1072 45.37 80.19 -9.75
C PRO A 1072 45.87 81.55 -9.28
N GLU A 1073 45.67 81.87 -8.00
CA GLU A 1073 46.17 83.14 -7.48
C GLU A 1073 47.67 83.27 -7.85
N PRO A 1074 48.15 84.44 -8.31
CA PRO A 1074 49.53 84.63 -8.75
C PRO A 1074 50.57 84.20 -7.69
N ALA A 1075 50.19 84.13 -6.41
CA ALA A 1075 50.99 83.63 -5.31
C ALA A 1075 51.37 82.14 -5.46
N THR A 1076 50.53 81.30 -6.04
CA THR A 1076 50.79 79.86 -6.21
C THR A 1076 51.88 79.60 -7.24
N ILE A 1077 51.88 80.37 -8.35
CA ILE A 1077 52.95 80.34 -9.36
C ILE A 1077 54.25 80.91 -8.75
N SER A 1078 54.14 81.94 -7.92
CA SER A 1078 55.29 82.53 -7.21
C SER A 1078 55.91 81.56 -6.19
N LEU A 1079 55.11 80.77 -5.47
CA LEU A 1079 55.58 79.80 -4.48
C LEU A 1079 56.14 78.53 -5.14
N LEU A 1080 55.58 78.07 -6.26
CA LEU A 1080 56.12 76.97 -7.06
C LEU A 1080 57.46 77.38 -7.71
N ALA A 1081 57.58 78.63 -8.17
CA ALA A 1081 58.84 79.19 -8.66
C ALA A 1081 59.89 79.29 -7.54
N LEU A 1082 59.51 79.68 -6.32
CA LEU A 1082 60.42 79.66 -5.16
C LEU A 1082 60.83 78.23 -4.75
N GLY A 1083 59.90 77.26 -4.79
CA GLY A 1083 60.18 75.85 -4.51
C GLY A 1083 61.11 75.22 -5.55
N ALA A 1084 60.90 75.51 -6.83
CA ALA A 1084 61.77 75.08 -7.93
C ALA A 1084 63.18 75.71 -7.82
N LEU A 1085 63.29 76.99 -7.43
CA LEU A 1085 64.56 77.65 -7.12
C LEU A 1085 65.26 77.00 -5.90
N GLY A 1086 64.50 76.57 -4.90
CA GLY A 1086 65.00 75.81 -3.75
C GLY A 1086 65.56 74.43 -4.13
N LEU A 1087 64.90 73.71 -5.05
CA LEU A 1087 65.35 72.40 -5.55
C LEU A 1087 66.59 72.51 -6.45
N ILE A 1088 66.72 73.57 -7.25
CA ILE A 1088 67.94 73.84 -8.04
C ILE A 1088 69.15 74.13 -7.14
N ARG A 1089 68.95 74.69 -5.94
CA ARG A 1089 70.02 74.96 -4.97
C ARG A 1089 70.53 73.70 -4.24
N ARG A 1090 69.82 72.56 -4.30
CA ARG A 1090 70.18 71.29 -3.63
C ARG A 1090 70.93 70.30 -4.55
N ARG A 1091 71.23 70.67 -5.80
CA ARG A 1091 72.01 69.88 -6.78
C ARG A 1091 73.39 70.47 -7.13
N ASN A 1092 74.01 71.17 -6.16
CA ASN A 1092 75.46 71.39 -6.10
C ASN A 1092 76.04 70.69 -4.88
#